data_AF-A0A2D5ET49-F1
#
_entry.id   AF-A0A2D5ET49-F1
#
_cell.length_a   1.000
_cell.length_b   1.000
_cell.length_c   1.000
_cell.angle_alpha   90.00
_cell.angle_beta   90.00
_cell.angle_gamma   90.00
#
_symmetry.space_group_name_H-M   'P 1'
#
loop_
_entity.id
_entity.type
_entity.pdbx_description
1 polymer ?
#
loop_
_entity_poly.entity_id
_entity_poly.type
_entity_poly.pdbx_seq_one_letter_code
_entity_poly.pdbx_strand_id
1 'polypeptide(L)'
;MRSRLPLRSLGAAALLLLGAEVAVAQPVPVIEAGREAEVQALFAPLELGDPLPEGWRFETIAIGATAIRAGAIRGEGESVEEAALVLRHPDDPEAGSHRTASFAIAFEGPRAPLAPLARAVGEHDEGGFWRVEARPRGEDGSPFGAGRPTRDLGALTLLGLFFLGVLALAFRAAARQDDPDPMPAGRVRLLLLGIALAGAAVRLTMAPRMLLGAWVWSRWTRLHIDLWESPELPALAGRLGARWSEIDVLTASGLAFALLTPFAVFAHGRHLLGGRRRALYAALIVAALPMHVRFSFSEVAFIPSIVFSSTLFALGHTALKDPARPARVSAWLLLGPVTAGVMVARPLNALFLLLFAGLLLGLVPSASRRRRLLVAAPVLLVGGVLSITHLWAHYARNVREGASIEVVWKALRLLFDVEANALWNPAITPTLLLFVAVGGAIVLRRPGGQERRRGAFLLVWLAVFFATHAYVVPRAPAMQARYHLHLVVPFAFLVAVGLEALGRARPRLLWPLVAYVALAPLIHAGFIRDVGFNDHREVTLVHRAAARLPDGCVVIEREGPEGAIGARFRRVGSVVEEGERGQRFEVHTVSDGGPLPEGVRRALEAPPACLAYYEGLACFSEKRPGEPISPVCARIRRAARWRRVVDDHFESRPYDSNLARGFGPTEAHLRLTVYRAEAR
;
A
#
# COMPACT_ATOMS: atom_id res chain seq x y z
N MET A 1 -18.46 27.26 -36.89
CA MET A 1 -18.29 28.01 -35.62
C MET A 1 -17.14 27.41 -34.83
N ARG A 2 -16.03 28.15 -34.66
CA ARG A 2 -14.86 27.72 -33.88
C ARG A 2 -14.99 28.27 -32.44
N SER A 3 -15.44 27.45 -31.51
CA SER A 3 -15.45 27.81 -30.08
C SER A 3 -14.03 27.76 -29.52
N ARG A 4 -13.50 28.92 -29.13
CA ARG A 4 -12.25 29.03 -28.38
C ARG A 4 -12.57 28.83 -26.90
N LEU A 5 -12.23 27.67 -26.34
CA LEU A 5 -12.20 27.47 -24.89
C LEU A 5 -11.08 28.34 -24.28
N PRO A 6 -11.32 29.05 -23.16
CA PRO A 6 -10.35 30.00 -22.63
C PRO A 6 -9.21 29.25 -21.92
N LEU A 7 -7.99 29.36 -22.46
CA LEU A 7 -6.76 28.83 -21.86
C LEU A 7 -6.43 29.38 -20.45
N ARG A 8 -7.19 30.35 -19.94
CA ARG A 8 -6.89 31.06 -18.68
C ARG A 8 -7.24 30.27 -17.42
N SER A 9 -8.19 29.33 -17.47
CA SER A 9 -8.60 28.51 -16.31
C SER A 9 -7.67 27.33 -16.01
N LEU A 10 -6.87 26.86 -16.98
CA LEU A 10 -5.89 25.78 -16.78
C LEU A 10 -4.59 26.23 -16.11
N GLY A 11 -4.23 27.52 -16.23
CA GLY A 11 -3.04 28.09 -15.59
C GLY A 11 -3.20 28.27 -14.07
N ALA A 12 -4.42 28.63 -13.61
CA ALA A 12 -4.72 28.84 -12.20
C ALA A 12 -4.66 27.53 -11.39
N ALA A 13 -5.12 26.41 -11.95
CA ALA A 13 -5.06 25.09 -11.32
C ALA A 13 -3.62 24.58 -11.12
N ALA A 14 -2.69 24.95 -12.01
CA ALA A 14 -1.28 24.57 -11.88
C ALA A 14 -0.53 25.42 -10.83
N LEU A 15 -0.93 26.67 -10.62
CA LEU A 15 -0.38 27.56 -9.58
C LEU A 15 -0.93 27.23 -8.18
N LEU A 16 -2.19 26.80 -8.08
CA LEU A 16 -2.79 26.35 -6.80
C LEU A 16 -2.16 25.05 -6.26
N LEU A 17 -1.56 24.22 -7.13
CA LEU A 17 -0.82 23.01 -6.72
C LEU A 17 0.62 23.29 -6.26
N LEU A 18 1.14 24.50 -6.46
CA LEU A 18 2.50 24.90 -6.08
C LEU A 18 2.54 25.77 -4.82
N GLY A 19 1.38 26.17 -4.29
CA GLY A 19 1.25 26.86 -3.00
C GLY A 19 1.36 25.87 -1.85
N ALA A 20 2.56 25.35 -1.59
CA ALA A 20 2.86 24.75 -0.30
C ALA A 20 2.97 25.89 0.71
N GLU A 21 1.88 26.21 1.41
CA GLU A 21 2.02 26.90 2.68
C GLU A 21 2.82 25.97 3.59
N VAL A 22 4.01 26.41 3.97
CA VAL A 22 4.78 25.79 5.04
C VAL A 22 3.99 26.06 6.30
N ALA A 23 3.07 25.14 6.63
CA ALA A 23 2.43 25.13 7.93
C ALA A 23 3.55 25.18 8.96
N VAL A 24 3.53 26.19 9.83
CA VAL A 24 4.45 26.31 10.94
C VAL A 24 4.21 25.08 11.82
N ALA A 25 5.08 24.10 11.62
CA ALA A 25 5.08 22.85 12.31
C ALA A 25 5.16 23.09 13.81
N GLN A 26 4.37 22.37 14.60
CA GLN A 26 4.51 22.50 16.04
C GLN A 26 5.83 21.84 16.43
N PRO A 27 6.65 22.51 17.24
CA PRO A 27 7.84 21.91 17.80
C PRO A 27 7.45 20.63 18.55
N VAL A 28 7.87 19.47 18.06
CA VAL A 28 7.72 18.21 18.79
C VAL A 28 9.13 17.77 19.19
N PRO A 29 9.34 17.41 20.45
CA PRO A 29 10.61 16.86 20.90
C PRO A 29 10.88 15.54 20.17
N VAL A 30 12.03 15.47 19.48
CA VAL A 30 12.45 14.27 18.73
C VAL A 30 13.84 13.82 19.12
N ILE A 31 14.08 12.51 18.97
CA ILE A 31 15.41 11.91 19.06
C ILE A 31 16.02 11.87 17.67
N GLU A 32 17.01 12.73 17.42
CA GLU A 32 17.73 12.79 16.15
C GLU A 32 18.55 11.50 15.90
N ALA A 33 18.71 11.13 14.63
CA ALA A 33 19.60 10.04 14.25
C ALA A 33 21.06 10.39 14.57
N GLY A 34 21.89 9.41 14.97
CA GLY A 34 23.30 9.63 15.31
C GLY A 34 23.57 9.88 16.79
N ARG A 35 22.54 9.79 17.65
CA ARG A 35 22.63 10.01 19.11
C ARG A 35 22.72 8.71 19.92
N GLU A 36 23.09 7.61 19.27
CA GLU A 36 23.18 6.29 19.91
C GLU A 36 24.14 6.30 21.11
N ALA A 37 25.27 7.01 21.01
CA ALA A 37 26.23 7.15 22.10
C ALA A 37 25.67 7.93 23.30
N GLU A 38 24.87 8.97 23.05
CA GLU A 38 24.21 9.74 24.11
C GLU A 38 23.13 8.91 24.80
N VAL A 39 22.36 8.12 24.02
CA VAL A 39 21.37 7.19 24.58
C VAL A 39 22.04 6.10 25.41
N GLN A 40 23.16 5.55 24.95
CA GLN A 40 23.92 4.56 25.73
C GLN A 40 24.47 5.17 27.02
N ALA A 41 24.93 6.42 26.98
CA ALA A 41 25.42 7.13 28.17
C ALA A 41 24.36 7.30 29.26
N LEU A 42 23.07 7.38 28.90
CA LEU A 42 21.97 7.41 29.88
C LEU A 42 21.91 6.15 30.76
N PHE A 43 22.42 5.04 30.27
CA PHE A 43 22.38 3.76 30.98
C PHE A 43 23.69 3.42 31.70
N ALA A 44 24.74 4.25 31.56
CA ALA A 44 26.02 4.00 32.21
C ALA A 44 25.86 3.81 33.74
N PRO A 45 26.65 2.93 34.38
CA PRO A 45 27.69 2.06 33.80
C PRO A 45 27.14 0.76 33.19
N LEU A 46 25.82 0.60 33.06
CA LEU A 46 25.21 -0.63 32.54
C LEU A 46 25.32 -0.71 31.01
N GLU A 47 25.90 -1.78 30.52
CA GLU A 47 26.04 -2.11 29.11
C GLU A 47 25.05 -3.21 28.67
N LEU A 48 24.83 -3.32 27.37
CA LEU A 48 24.08 -4.45 26.82
C LEU A 48 24.82 -5.75 27.11
N GLY A 49 24.12 -6.70 27.72
CA GLY A 49 24.64 -7.96 28.23
C GLY A 49 24.80 -7.98 29.75
N ASP A 50 24.72 -6.83 30.42
CA ASP A 50 24.93 -6.77 31.87
C ASP A 50 23.80 -7.43 32.66
N PRO A 51 24.15 -8.12 33.77
CA PRO A 51 23.17 -8.73 34.65
C PRO A 51 22.37 -7.65 35.39
N LEU A 52 21.06 -7.84 35.41
CA LEU A 52 20.10 -7.10 36.21
C LEU A 52 19.59 -7.99 37.36
N PRO A 53 18.96 -7.41 38.40
CA PRO A 53 18.41 -8.16 39.53
C PRO A 53 17.47 -9.29 39.08
N GLU A 54 17.33 -10.31 39.93
CA GLU A 54 16.40 -11.43 39.72
C GLU A 54 16.68 -12.26 38.45
N GLY A 55 17.94 -12.29 38.00
CA GLY A 55 18.38 -13.08 36.85
C GLY A 55 17.99 -12.49 35.50
N TRP A 56 17.60 -11.21 35.47
CA TRP A 56 17.39 -10.48 34.24
C TRP A 56 18.71 -10.04 33.62
N ARG A 57 18.71 -9.72 32.32
CA ARG A 57 19.86 -9.19 31.58
C ARG A 57 19.41 -8.04 30.70
N PHE A 58 20.20 -6.97 30.65
CA PHE A 58 19.93 -5.84 29.78
C PHE A 58 20.28 -6.23 28.34
N GLU A 59 19.30 -6.31 27.42
CA GLU A 59 19.53 -6.97 26.12
C GLU A 59 19.39 -6.01 24.93
N THR A 60 18.50 -5.03 25.01
CA THR A 60 18.18 -4.19 23.85
C THR A 60 17.98 -2.72 24.22
N ILE A 61 18.40 -1.83 23.31
CA ILE A 61 17.99 -0.43 23.29
C ILE A 61 17.41 -0.16 21.90
N ALA A 62 16.12 0.15 21.84
CA ALA A 62 15.43 0.57 20.63
C ALA A 62 15.14 2.07 20.69
N ILE A 63 15.68 2.82 19.73
CA ILE A 63 15.49 4.27 19.63
C ILE A 63 14.42 4.55 18.58
N GLY A 64 13.27 5.04 19.05
CA GLY A 64 12.20 5.61 18.26
C GLY A 64 12.34 7.13 18.13
N ALA A 65 11.50 7.75 17.30
CA ALA A 65 11.56 9.20 17.12
C ALA A 65 11.10 9.97 18.37
N THR A 66 10.20 9.39 19.17
CA THR A 66 9.56 10.02 20.33
C THR A 66 9.73 9.22 21.62
N ALA A 67 10.46 8.09 21.56
CA ALA A 67 10.71 7.27 22.73
C ALA A 67 11.98 6.43 22.60
N ILE A 68 12.62 6.11 23.73
CA ILE A 68 13.69 5.11 23.85
C ILE A 68 13.12 3.94 24.63
N ARG A 69 13.30 2.72 24.16
CA ARG A 69 12.88 1.50 24.83
C ARG A 69 14.10 0.64 25.17
N ALA A 70 14.40 0.52 26.45
CA ALA A 70 15.45 -0.34 26.98
C ALA A 70 14.85 -1.67 27.45
N GLY A 71 15.08 -2.74 26.71
CA GLY A 71 14.54 -4.08 26.99
C GLY A 71 15.51 -4.95 27.77
N ALA A 72 14.97 -5.65 28.76
CA ALA A 72 15.64 -6.68 29.53
C ALA A 72 14.94 -8.03 29.32
N ILE A 73 15.71 -9.12 29.45
CA ILE A 73 15.20 -10.48 29.33
C ILE A 73 15.60 -11.35 30.53
N ARG A 74 14.80 -12.35 30.86
CA ARG A 74 15.14 -13.40 31.85
C ARG A 74 14.86 -14.78 31.27
N GLY A 75 15.84 -15.68 31.38
CA GLY A 75 15.79 -17.04 30.83
C GLY A 75 16.53 -17.19 29.50
N GLU A 76 16.62 -18.43 29.01
CA GLU A 76 17.25 -18.78 27.74
C GLU A 76 16.29 -19.63 26.88
N GLY A 77 16.44 -19.59 25.56
CA GLY A 77 15.68 -20.44 24.64
C GLY A 77 14.21 -20.01 24.45
N GLU A 78 13.27 -20.95 24.58
CA GLU A 78 11.84 -20.72 24.31
C GLU A 78 11.07 -20.13 25.51
N SER A 79 11.68 -20.05 26.70
CA SER A 79 11.07 -19.53 27.93
C SER A 79 11.71 -18.21 28.36
N VAL A 80 11.73 -17.23 27.44
CA VAL A 80 12.25 -15.88 27.70
C VAL A 80 11.12 -14.98 28.19
N GLU A 81 11.27 -14.43 29.40
CA GLU A 81 10.45 -13.32 29.87
C GLU A 81 11.07 -12.00 29.44
N GLU A 82 10.25 -11.04 29.00
CA GLU A 82 10.69 -9.70 28.58
C GLU A 82 10.10 -8.62 29.49
N ALA A 83 10.89 -7.58 29.75
CA ALA A 83 10.49 -6.37 30.44
C ALA A 83 11.15 -5.18 29.74
N ALA A 84 10.52 -4.01 29.72
CA ALA A 84 11.11 -2.84 29.11
C ALA A 84 10.90 -1.57 29.93
N LEU A 85 11.91 -0.72 29.91
CA LEU A 85 11.87 0.64 30.40
C LEU A 85 11.70 1.58 29.20
N VAL A 86 10.66 2.41 29.22
CA VAL A 86 10.31 3.32 28.13
C VAL A 86 10.53 4.75 28.57
N LEU A 87 11.38 5.48 27.85
CA LEU A 87 11.68 6.89 28.05
C LEU A 87 10.94 7.72 27.01
N ARG A 88 10.03 8.60 27.46
CA ARG A 88 9.30 9.57 26.63
C ARG A 88 9.61 11.00 27.02
N HIS A 89 9.14 11.98 26.25
CA HIS A 89 9.21 13.37 26.67
C HIS A 89 8.40 13.61 27.97
N PRO A 90 8.87 14.44 28.91
CA PRO A 90 8.18 14.71 30.19
C PRO A 90 6.79 15.32 30.02
N ASP A 91 6.52 15.95 28.89
CA ASP A 91 5.19 16.52 28.56
C ASP A 91 4.19 15.49 28.01
N ASP A 92 4.64 14.26 27.70
CA ASP A 92 3.79 13.12 27.32
C ASP A 92 3.95 11.94 28.31
N PRO A 93 3.58 12.10 29.58
CA PRO A 93 3.74 11.06 30.59
C PRO A 93 2.66 9.97 30.46
N GLU A 94 3.04 8.70 30.58
CA GLU A 94 2.09 7.63 30.86
C GLU A 94 1.67 7.64 32.34
N ALA A 95 0.46 7.14 32.63
CA ALA A 95 -0.05 7.09 34.00
C ALA A 95 0.88 6.26 34.91
N GLY A 96 1.42 6.88 35.96
CA GLY A 96 2.34 6.24 36.89
C GLY A 96 3.80 6.23 36.46
N SER A 97 4.18 7.04 35.45
CA SER A 97 5.57 7.27 35.07
C SER A 97 6.37 8.03 36.13
N HIS A 98 7.65 7.69 36.31
CA HIS A 98 8.60 8.51 37.05
C HIS A 98 9.16 9.61 36.13
N ARG A 99 9.49 10.81 36.65
CA ARG A 99 10.01 11.90 35.83
C ARG A 99 11.46 12.22 36.18
N THR A 100 12.26 12.45 35.15
CA THR A 100 13.62 13.03 35.21
C THR A 100 13.62 14.40 34.52
N ALA A 101 14.78 15.03 34.35
CA ALA A 101 14.90 16.34 33.72
C ALA A 101 14.44 16.36 32.25
N SER A 102 14.76 15.30 31.51
CA SER A 102 14.41 15.11 30.11
C SER A 102 13.41 14.00 29.87
N PHE A 103 13.04 13.13 30.82
CA PHE A 103 12.21 11.97 30.49
C PHE A 103 11.01 11.72 31.42
N ALA A 104 9.93 11.19 30.85
CA ALA A 104 8.94 10.40 31.56
C ALA A 104 9.28 8.92 31.38
N ILE A 105 9.58 8.23 32.48
CA ILE A 105 9.99 6.83 32.55
C ILE A 105 8.79 5.96 32.87
N ALA A 106 8.37 5.14 31.92
CA ALA A 106 7.36 4.10 32.09
C ALA A 106 7.99 2.70 32.13
N PHE A 107 7.29 1.76 32.77
CA PHE A 107 7.73 0.37 32.90
C PHE A 107 6.72 -0.56 32.26
N GLU A 108 7.18 -1.36 31.31
CA GLU A 108 6.44 -2.48 30.74
C GLU A 108 6.95 -3.77 31.37
N GLY A 109 6.17 -4.35 32.29
CA GLY A 109 6.55 -5.56 33.03
C GLY A 109 7.01 -5.28 34.48
N PRO A 110 7.76 -6.20 35.11
CA PRO A 110 8.16 -6.07 36.50
C PRO A 110 9.15 -4.91 36.71
N ARG A 111 8.86 -4.04 37.69
CA ARG A 111 9.67 -2.84 37.99
C ARG A 111 11.00 -3.14 38.66
N ALA A 112 11.01 -4.14 39.56
CA ALA A 112 12.19 -4.50 40.36
C ALA A 112 13.46 -4.75 39.50
N PRO A 113 13.42 -5.56 38.41
CA PRO A 113 14.61 -5.79 37.59
C PRO A 113 15.03 -4.59 36.73
N LEU A 114 14.10 -3.68 36.42
CA LEU A 114 14.39 -2.47 35.62
C LEU A 114 14.79 -1.27 36.48
N ALA A 115 14.71 -1.37 37.80
CA ALA A 115 15.05 -0.30 38.73
C ALA A 115 16.50 0.22 38.56
N PRO A 116 17.52 -0.61 38.27
CA PRO A 116 18.87 -0.12 38.00
C PRO A 116 18.94 0.73 36.73
N LEU A 117 18.27 0.34 35.65
CA LEU A 117 18.20 1.12 34.41
C LEU A 117 17.51 2.47 34.64
N ALA A 118 16.39 2.47 35.38
CA ALA A 118 15.68 3.71 35.71
C ALA A 118 16.53 4.64 36.57
N ARG A 119 17.29 4.09 37.52
CA ARG A 119 18.22 4.85 38.36
C ARG A 119 19.35 5.44 37.52
N ALA A 120 19.96 4.63 36.64
CA ALA A 120 21.01 5.09 35.74
C ALA A 120 20.53 6.27 34.88
N VAL A 121 19.34 6.19 34.29
CA VAL A 121 18.75 7.31 33.54
C VAL A 121 18.55 8.53 34.43
N GLY A 122 18.06 8.36 35.66
CA GLY A 122 17.90 9.47 36.60
C GLY A 122 19.21 10.14 37.02
N GLU A 123 20.30 9.38 37.11
CA GLU A 123 21.64 9.87 37.48
C GLU A 123 22.38 10.55 36.30
N HIS A 124 22.14 10.10 35.06
CA HIS A 124 22.84 10.56 33.86
C HIS A 124 22.01 11.47 32.95
N ASP A 125 20.75 11.72 33.28
CA ASP A 125 19.93 12.70 32.59
C ASP A 125 20.24 14.11 33.08
N GLU A 126 21.20 14.75 32.41
CA GLU A 126 21.62 16.14 32.68
C GLU A 126 20.60 17.20 32.23
N GLY A 127 19.47 16.80 31.65
CA GLY A 127 18.51 17.71 31.04
C GLY A 127 18.84 18.04 29.59
N GLY A 128 17.88 18.60 28.86
CA GLY A 128 18.09 19.08 27.49
C GLY A 128 18.31 17.96 26.46
N PHE A 129 17.98 16.71 26.77
CA PHE A 129 18.13 15.61 25.83
C PHE A 129 17.30 15.85 24.57
N TRP A 130 16.09 16.40 24.68
CA TRP A 130 15.21 16.55 23.54
C TRP A 130 15.57 17.78 22.72
N ARG A 131 15.71 17.57 21.42
CA ARG A 131 15.78 18.66 20.45
C ARG A 131 14.40 18.93 19.90
N VAL A 132 14.14 20.22 19.76
CA VAL A 132 12.87 20.72 19.28
C VAL A 132 12.96 20.81 17.76
N GLU A 133 12.41 19.82 17.07
CA GLU A 133 12.26 19.87 15.61
C GLU A 133 10.81 20.24 15.29
N ALA A 134 10.62 21.13 14.32
CA ALA A 134 9.29 21.48 13.87
C ALA A 134 8.70 20.27 13.13
N ARG A 135 7.85 19.49 13.80
CA ARG A 135 7.08 18.41 13.18
C ARG A 135 5.75 18.95 12.63
N PRO A 136 5.35 18.56 11.40
CA PRO A 136 4.00 18.81 10.92
C PRO A 136 3.00 18.22 11.92
N ARG A 137 2.04 19.03 12.34
CA ARG A 137 1.04 18.70 13.36
C ARG A 137 0.23 17.45 12.96
N GLY A 138 0.24 16.41 13.80
CA GLY A 138 -0.79 15.35 13.82
C GLY A 138 -0.25 13.92 13.94
N GLU A 139 0.09 13.47 15.16
CA GLU A 139 0.19 12.03 15.50
C GLU A 139 -1.07 11.50 16.23
N ASP A 140 -1.96 12.38 16.71
CA ASP A 140 -3.25 11.97 17.27
C ASP A 140 -4.37 12.06 16.20
N GLY A 141 -4.53 10.99 15.44
CA GLY A 141 -5.69 10.75 14.57
C GLY A 141 -5.60 11.36 13.17
N SER A 142 -5.01 10.61 12.23
CA SER A 142 -4.80 10.98 10.80
C SER A 142 -3.85 12.18 10.60
N PRO A 143 -2.60 11.95 10.13
CA PRO A 143 -1.56 12.99 9.95
C PRO A 143 -1.83 13.99 8.80
N PHE A 144 -3.09 14.24 8.47
CA PHE A 144 -3.50 14.92 7.24
C PHE A 144 -4.64 15.93 7.39
N GLY A 145 -5.09 16.19 8.62
CA GLY A 145 -6.21 17.08 8.93
C GLY A 145 -5.87 18.58 8.99
N ALA A 146 -4.59 18.96 9.08
CA ALA A 146 -4.23 20.37 9.30
C ALA A 146 -3.78 21.07 8.01
N GLY A 147 -4.69 21.86 7.42
CA GLY A 147 -4.39 22.89 6.42
C GLY A 147 -4.36 22.40 4.97
N ARG A 148 -5.52 22.31 4.31
CA ARG A 148 -5.61 22.04 2.86
C ARG A 148 -6.14 23.27 2.11
N PRO A 149 -5.36 23.90 1.21
CA PRO A 149 -5.86 24.90 0.26
C PRO A 149 -6.66 24.30 -0.90
N THR A 150 -6.88 22.98 -0.93
CA THR A 150 -7.64 22.29 -2.01
C THR A 150 -9.14 22.18 -1.74
N ARG A 151 -9.70 22.97 -0.82
CA ARG A 151 -11.14 22.92 -0.48
C ARG A 151 -12.08 23.15 -1.68
N ASP A 152 -11.61 23.79 -2.76
CA ASP A 152 -12.50 24.14 -3.88
C ASP A 152 -12.58 23.08 -4.99
N LEU A 153 -11.62 22.14 -5.07
CA LEU A 153 -11.60 21.05 -6.05
C LEU A 153 -11.23 19.76 -5.33
N GLY A 154 -12.25 19.01 -4.89
CA GLY A 154 -11.99 17.83 -4.08
C GLY A 154 -11.49 16.61 -4.89
N ALA A 155 -11.10 15.58 -4.14
CA ALA A 155 -10.33 14.45 -4.66
C ALA A 155 -11.10 13.63 -5.70
N LEU A 156 -12.42 13.49 -5.54
CA LEU A 156 -13.27 12.78 -6.50
C LEU A 156 -13.33 13.51 -7.85
N THR A 157 -13.39 14.84 -7.82
CA THR A 157 -13.38 15.65 -9.05
C THR A 157 -12.06 15.50 -9.79
N LEU A 158 -10.94 15.62 -9.07
CA LEU A 158 -9.60 15.43 -9.65
C LEU A 158 -9.41 14.02 -10.19
N LEU A 159 -9.92 13.00 -9.50
CA LEU A 159 -9.89 11.62 -9.97
C LEU A 159 -10.71 11.43 -11.25
N GLY A 160 -11.93 11.99 -11.30
CA GLY A 160 -12.77 11.96 -12.50
C GLY A 160 -12.09 12.63 -13.71
N LEU A 161 -11.47 13.80 -13.51
CA LEU A 161 -10.70 14.48 -14.54
C LEU A 161 -9.49 13.66 -14.99
N PHE A 162 -8.79 13.01 -14.07
CA PHE A 162 -7.69 12.10 -14.39
C PHE A 162 -8.18 10.93 -15.27
N PHE A 163 -9.32 10.32 -14.94
CA PHE A 163 -9.90 9.19 -15.69
C PHE A 163 -10.24 9.60 -17.12
N LEU A 164 -10.92 10.74 -17.29
CA LEU A 164 -11.21 11.32 -18.59
C LEU A 164 -9.92 11.63 -19.37
N GLY A 165 -8.89 12.13 -18.69
CA GLY A 165 -7.57 12.40 -19.26
C GLY A 165 -6.91 11.14 -19.82
N VAL A 166 -6.95 10.01 -19.09
CA VAL A 166 -6.41 8.73 -19.55
C VAL A 166 -7.16 8.20 -20.77
N LEU A 167 -8.49 8.26 -20.77
CA LEU A 167 -9.30 7.87 -21.92
C LEU A 167 -8.96 8.73 -23.15
N ALA A 168 -8.93 10.06 -22.98
CA ALA A 168 -8.58 10.98 -24.05
C ALA A 168 -7.17 10.70 -24.62
N LEU A 169 -6.21 10.41 -23.75
CA LEU A 169 -4.84 10.06 -24.14
C LEU A 169 -4.80 8.75 -24.94
N ALA A 170 -5.52 7.71 -24.50
CA ALA A 170 -5.59 6.43 -25.20
C ALA A 170 -6.28 6.54 -26.57
N PHE A 171 -7.43 7.21 -26.65
CA PHE A 171 -8.14 7.43 -27.92
C PHE A 171 -7.35 8.29 -28.90
N ARG A 172 -6.59 9.28 -28.41
CA ARG A 172 -5.64 10.06 -29.21
C ARG A 172 -4.50 9.18 -29.71
N ALA A 173 -3.91 8.36 -28.84
CA ALA A 173 -2.84 7.42 -29.21
C ALA A 173 -3.30 6.43 -30.29
N ALA A 174 -4.56 5.95 -30.21
CA ALA A 174 -5.18 5.10 -31.23
C ALA A 174 -5.40 5.84 -32.57
N ALA A 175 -5.67 7.15 -32.52
CA ALA A 175 -5.96 7.99 -33.69
C ALA A 175 -4.74 8.29 -34.57
N ARG A 176 -3.53 8.28 -34.01
CA ARG A 176 -2.32 8.71 -34.72
C ARG A 176 -2.02 7.81 -35.92
N GLN A 177 -1.85 8.43 -37.09
CA GLN A 177 -1.64 7.77 -38.38
C GLN A 177 -0.18 7.50 -38.71
N ASP A 178 0.76 7.94 -37.87
CA ASP A 178 2.21 7.84 -38.09
C ASP A 178 2.78 6.39 -38.03
N ASP A 179 1.93 5.37 -38.16
CA ASP A 179 2.29 3.95 -38.06
C ASP A 179 2.20 3.29 -39.44
N PRO A 180 3.21 2.53 -39.89
CA PRO A 180 3.10 1.70 -41.08
C PRO A 180 2.08 0.54 -40.95
N ASP A 181 1.51 0.30 -39.77
CA ASP A 181 0.47 -0.74 -39.58
C ASP A 181 -0.84 -0.38 -40.30
N PRO A 182 -1.35 -1.23 -41.22
CA PRO A 182 -2.54 -0.95 -42.02
C PRO A 182 -3.85 -0.89 -41.21
N MET A 183 -3.85 -1.18 -39.91
CA MET A 183 -5.08 -1.25 -39.12
C MET A 183 -5.74 0.14 -38.97
N PRO A 184 -6.98 0.36 -39.46
CA PRO A 184 -7.64 1.65 -39.34
C PRO A 184 -7.83 2.09 -37.88
N ALA A 185 -7.68 3.39 -37.61
CA ALA A 185 -7.81 3.93 -36.25
C ALA A 185 -9.15 3.58 -35.59
N GLY A 186 -10.26 3.58 -36.35
CA GLY A 186 -11.58 3.18 -35.84
C GLY A 186 -11.60 1.73 -35.32
N ARG A 187 -10.94 0.80 -36.04
CA ARG A 187 -10.82 -0.60 -35.62
C ARG A 187 -9.97 -0.74 -34.35
N VAL A 188 -8.88 0.01 -34.24
CA VAL A 188 -8.04 0.02 -33.02
C VAL A 188 -8.86 0.46 -31.79
N ARG A 189 -9.65 1.54 -31.94
CA ARG A 189 -10.51 2.04 -30.86
C ARG A 189 -11.57 1.02 -30.44
N LEU A 190 -12.22 0.38 -31.41
CA LEU A 190 -13.22 -0.65 -31.15
C LEU A 190 -12.60 -1.87 -30.45
N LEU A 191 -11.44 -2.33 -30.90
CA LEU A 191 -10.72 -3.44 -30.27
C LEU A 191 -10.27 -3.10 -28.85
N LEU A 192 -9.74 -1.88 -28.63
CA LEU A 192 -9.35 -1.43 -27.30
C LEU A 192 -10.56 -1.36 -26.35
N LEU A 193 -11.68 -0.83 -26.83
CA LEU A 193 -12.93 -0.81 -26.06
C LEU A 193 -13.42 -2.24 -25.76
N GLY A 194 -13.41 -3.13 -26.75
CA GLY A 194 -13.76 -4.53 -26.57
C GLY A 194 -12.88 -5.25 -25.53
N ILE A 195 -11.56 -5.02 -25.57
CA ILE A 195 -10.61 -5.52 -24.56
C ILE A 195 -10.95 -4.97 -23.17
N ALA A 196 -11.21 -3.67 -23.07
CA ALA A 196 -11.53 -3.04 -21.79
C ALA A 196 -12.86 -3.56 -21.22
N LEU A 197 -13.90 -3.71 -22.05
CA LEU A 197 -15.21 -4.24 -21.65
C LEU A 197 -15.13 -5.72 -21.26
N ALA A 198 -14.43 -6.55 -22.03
CA ALA A 198 -14.19 -7.95 -21.68
C ALA A 198 -13.39 -8.08 -20.37
N GLY A 199 -12.33 -7.28 -20.23
CA GLY A 199 -11.56 -7.18 -18.99
C GLY A 199 -12.40 -6.70 -17.80
N ALA A 200 -13.36 -5.80 -18.02
CA ALA A 200 -14.30 -5.35 -17.00
C ALA A 200 -15.21 -6.49 -16.55
N ALA A 201 -15.79 -7.23 -17.49
CA ALA A 201 -16.62 -8.39 -17.20
C ALA A 201 -15.85 -9.46 -16.40
N VAL A 202 -14.61 -9.76 -16.78
CA VAL A 202 -13.72 -10.67 -16.04
C VAL A 202 -13.50 -10.18 -14.60
N ARG A 203 -13.19 -8.89 -14.41
CA ARG A 203 -12.94 -8.34 -13.06
C ARG A 203 -14.19 -8.39 -12.19
N LEU A 204 -15.35 -8.00 -12.73
CA LEU A 204 -16.62 -8.02 -12.00
C LEU A 204 -17.07 -9.43 -11.60
N THR A 205 -16.70 -10.45 -12.38
CA THR A 205 -17.13 -11.84 -12.16
C THR A 205 -16.09 -12.72 -11.45
N MET A 206 -14.82 -12.34 -11.49
CA MET A 206 -13.72 -13.18 -10.98
C MET A 206 -12.90 -12.52 -9.89
N ALA A 207 -12.72 -11.20 -9.92
CA ALA A 207 -11.90 -10.52 -8.91
C ALA A 207 -12.63 -10.57 -7.55
N PRO A 208 -11.99 -11.07 -6.48
CA PRO A 208 -12.59 -11.04 -5.17
C PRO A 208 -12.73 -9.59 -4.69
N ARG A 209 -13.94 -9.22 -4.24
CA ARG A 209 -14.17 -7.97 -3.49
C ARG A 209 -13.69 -8.18 -2.06
N MET A 210 -12.42 -7.91 -1.82
CA MET A 210 -11.74 -8.23 -0.56
C MET A 210 -10.60 -7.25 -0.31
N LEU A 211 -10.22 -7.09 0.96
CA LEU A 211 -8.99 -6.40 1.32
C LEU A 211 -7.81 -7.35 1.10
N LEU A 212 -6.90 -7.04 0.16
CA LEU A 212 -5.77 -7.89 -0.23
C LEU A 212 -4.40 -7.24 0.12
N GLY A 213 -4.45 -6.19 0.93
CA GLY A 213 -3.33 -5.52 1.59
C GLY A 213 -2.54 -6.44 2.54
N ALA A 214 -1.39 -5.97 2.99
CA ALA A 214 -0.51 -6.70 3.93
C ALA A 214 -0.89 -6.35 5.37
N TRP A 215 -1.62 -5.26 5.48
CA TRP A 215 -2.00 -4.55 6.68
C TRP A 215 -3.43 -4.08 6.47
N VAL A 216 -4.32 -5.04 6.20
CA VAL A 216 -5.70 -4.80 5.74
C VAL A 216 -6.50 -3.92 6.69
N TRP A 217 -6.10 -3.82 7.96
CA TRP A 217 -6.79 -3.05 8.99
C TRP A 217 -6.02 -1.87 9.56
N SER A 218 -4.77 -1.64 9.15
CA SER A 218 -3.98 -0.53 9.68
C SER A 218 -3.46 0.43 8.61
N ARG A 219 -3.21 0.01 7.37
CA ARG A 219 -2.58 0.89 6.37
C ARG A 219 -3.45 1.18 5.16
N TRP A 220 -3.97 2.41 5.11
CA TRP A 220 -4.50 3.00 3.88
C TRP A 220 -3.44 3.79 3.14
N THR A 221 -3.54 3.77 1.80
CA THR A 221 -2.72 4.68 1.00
C THR A 221 -3.22 6.09 1.18
N ARG A 222 -2.34 7.06 0.92
CA ARG A 222 -2.74 8.46 0.92
C ARG A 222 -3.89 8.74 -0.06
N LEU A 223 -3.87 8.10 -1.22
CA LEU A 223 -4.96 8.15 -2.20
C LEU A 223 -6.30 7.69 -1.60
N HIS A 224 -6.32 6.58 -0.86
CA HIS A 224 -7.54 6.07 -0.21
C HIS A 224 -8.06 7.04 0.85
N ILE A 225 -7.17 7.58 1.67
CA ILE A 225 -7.51 8.58 2.69
C ILE A 225 -8.11 9.82 2.01
N ASP A 226 -7.48 10.34 0.97
CA ASP A 226 -7.95 11.53 0.27
C ASP A 226 -9.32 11.33 -0.42
N LEU A 227 -9.61 10.12 -0.88
CA LEU A 227 -10.93 9.78 -1.43
C LEU A 227 -11.99 9.66 -0.32
N TRP A 228 -11.67 9.02 0.80
CA TRP A 228 -12.60 8.86 1.91
C TRP A 228 -12.89 10.19 2.62
N GLU A 229 -11.87 11.02 2.82
CA GLU A 229 -11.95 12.33 3.46
C GLU A 229 -12.46 13.43 2.50
N SER A 230 -12.70 13.12 1.22
CA SER A 230 -13.11 14.12 0.22
C SER A 230 -14.48 14.74 0.55
N PRO A 231 -14.63 16.08 0.48
CA PRO A 231 -15.91 16.72 0.82
C PRO A 231 -17.04 16.37 -0.16
N GLU A 232 -16.72 15.91 -1.37
CA GLU A 232 -17.76 15.54 -2.35
C GLU A 232 -18.34 14.16 -2.09
N LEU A 233 -17.66 13.29 -1.35
CA LEU A 233 -18.14 11.93 -1.09
C LEU A 233 -19.46 11.96 -0.29
N PRO A 234 -19.60 12.71 0.84
CA PRO A 234 -20.88 12.89 1.50
C PRO A 234 -21.92 13.58 0.62
N ALA A 235 -21.56 14.65 -0.09
CA ALA A 235 -22.49 15.34 -0.98
C ALA A 235 -23.06 14.41 -2.07
N LEU A 236 -22.24 13.52 -2.62
CA LEU A 236 -22.66 12.55 -3.62
C LEU A 236 -23.54 11.46 -3.01
N ALA A 237 -23.17 10.94 -1.83
CA ALA A 237 -23.98 9.97 -1.10
C ALA A 237 -25.38 10.52 -0.76
N GLY A 238 -25.46 11.76 -0.26
CA GLY A 238 -26.73 12.43 0.03
C GLY A 238 -27.60 12.64 -1.21
N ARG A 239 -27.01 13.02 -2.35
CA ARG A 239 -27.74 13.14 -3.63
C ARG A 239 -28.28 11.81 -4.16
N LEU A 240 -27.56 10.72 -3.92
CA LEU A 240 -27.93 9.40 -4.39
C LEU A 240 -28.80 8.63 -3.39
N GLY A 241 -29.02 9.17 -2.18
CA GLY A 241 -29.67 8.45 -1.09
C GLY A 241 -28.92 7.15 -0.74
N ALA A 242 -27.59 7.15 -0.87
CA ALA A 242 -26.77 5.95 -0.75
C ALA A 242 -26.00 5.95 0.57
N ARG A 243 -25.91 4.76 1.18
CA ARG A 243 -25.01 4.48 2.30
C ARG A 243 -23.75 3.79 1.79
N TRP A 244 -22.58 4.37 2.04
CA TRP A 244 -21.30 3.81 1.63
C TRP A 244 -20.40 3.56 2.82
N SER A 245 -19.87 2.34 2.95
CA SER A 245 -18.82 2.07 3.92
C SER A 245 -17.46 2.48 3.37
N GLU A 246 -16.52 2.77 4.26
CA GLU A 246 -15.14 3.10 3.90
C GLU A 246 -14.53 2.01 3.00
N ILE A 247 -14.66 0.75 3.40
CA ILE A 247 -14.10 -0.40 2.67
C ILE A 247 -14.70 -0.50 1.26
N ASP A 248 -15.98 -0.19 1.09
CA ASP A 248 -16.63 -0.20 -0.22
C ASP A 248 -16.05 0.86 -1.14
N VAL A 249 -15.83 2.07 -0.62
CA VAL A 249 -15.19 3.16 -1.37
C VAL A 249 -13.76 2.77 -1.77
N LEU A 250 -12.99 2.21 -0.84
CA LEU A 250 -11.60 1.83 -1.11
C LEU A 250 -11.51 0.72 -2.17
N THR A 251 -12.27 -0.37 -2.00
CA THR A 251 -12.25 -1.50 -2.94
C THR A 251 -12.82 -1.11 -4.31
N ALA A 252 -13.89 -0.29 -4.35
CA ALA A 252 -14.45 0.22 -5.60
C ALA A 252 -13.49 1.17 -6.34
N SER A 253 -12.72 1.98 -5.59
CA SER A 253 -11.68 2.83 -6.21
C SER A 253 -10.61 1.99 -6.90
N GLY A 254 -10.16 0.90 -6.27
CA GLY A 254 -9.25 -0.07 -6.88
C GLY A 254 -9.80 -0.66 -8.18
N LEU A 255 -11.08 -1.02 -8.19
CA LEU A 255 -11.77 -1.51 -9.39
C LEU A 255 -11.79 -0.44 -10.48
N ALA A 256 -12.12 0.81 -10.14
CA ALA A 256 -12.15 1.92 -11.09
C ALA A 256 -10.78 2.10 -11.78
N PHE A 257 -9.67 2.06 -11.03
CA PHE A 257 -8.32 2.07 -11.63
C PHE A 257 -8.01 0.81 -12.45
N ALA A 258 -8.44 -0.36 -11.99
CA ALA A 258 -8.23 -1.61 -12.74
C ALA A 258 -8.89 -1.57 -14.12
N LEU A 259 -10.12 -1.03 -14.20
CA LEU A 259 -10.85 -0.82 -15.45
C LEU A 259 -10.17 0.18 -16.39
N LEU A 260 -9.45 1.15 -15.83
CA LEU A 260 -8.70 2.15 -16.60
C LEU A 260 -7.33 1.63 -17.10
N THR A 261 -6.81 0.56 -16.49
CA THR A 261 -5.46 0.06 -16.75
C THR A 261 -5.21 -0.30 -18.23
N PRO A 262 -6.12 -1.01 -18.95
CA PRO A 262 -5.91 -1.33 -20.36
C PRO A 262 -5.71 -0.08 -21.24
N PHE A 263 -6.42 1.02 -20.95
CA PHE A 263 -6.27 2.28 -21.69
C PHE A 263 -4.93 2.96 -21.41
N ALA A 264 -4.53 3.04 -20.14
CA ALA A 264 -3.24 3.62 -19.75
C ALA A 264 -2.07 2.84 -20.35
N VAL A 265 -2.12 1.50 -20.28
CA VAL A 265 -1.09 0.60 -20.82
C VAL A 265 -1.08 0.63 -22.35
N PHE A 266 -2.25 0.70 -23.00
CA PHE A 266 -2.33 0.90 -24.45
C PHE A 266 -1.64 2.20 -24.87
N ALA A 267 -1.98 3.34 -24.24
CA ALA A 267 -1.39 4.63 -24.56
C ALA A 267 0.13 4.58 -24.39
N HIS A 268 0.60 4.07 -23.25
CA HIS A 268 2.02 3.91 -22.96
C HIS A 268 2.72 3.00 -23.98
N GLY A 269 2.17 1.81 -24.26
CA GLY A 269 2.70 0.87 -25.23
C GLY A 269 2.74 1.45 -26.64
N ARG A 270 1.73 2.21 -27.05
CA ARG A 270 1.69 2.89 -28.35
C ARG A 270 2.82 3.89 -28.52
N HIS A 271 3.17 4.61 -27.46
CA HIS A 271 4.26 5.58 -27.45
C HIS A 271 5.64 4.93 -27.33
N LEU A 272 5.77 3.92 -26.47
CA LEU A 272 7.04 3.27 -26.18
C LEU A 272 7.43 2.29 -27.30
N LEU A 273 6.53 1.39 -27.68
CA LEU A 273 6.78 0.29 -28.63
C LEU A 273 6.52 0.66 -30.09
N GLY A 274 5.78 1.75 -30.33
CA GLY A 274 5.57 2.36 -31.65
C GLY A 274 4.46 1.76 -32.50
N GLY A 275 3.98 0.54 -32.22
CA GLY A 275 3.00 -0.17 -33.06
C GLY A 275 1.60 -0.33 -32.41
N ARG A 276 0.54 -0.17 -33.22
CA ARG A 276 -0.87 -0.39 -32.80
C ARG A 276 -1.12 -1.81 -32.28
N ARG A 277 -0.66 -2.85 -33.00
CA ARG A 277 -0.80 -4.26 -32.56
C ARG A 277 -0.14 -4.54 -31.22
N ARG A 278 1.13 -4.10 -31.05
CA ARG A 278 1.85 -4.26 -29.77
C ARG A 278 1.09 -3.62 -28.61
N ALA A 279 0.57 -2.41 -28.81
CA ALA A 279 -0.22 -1.71 -27.80
C ALA A 279 -1.52 -2.46 -27.47
N LEU A 280 -2.23 -3.00 -28.47
CA LEU A 280 -3.43 -3.82 -28.25
C LEU A 280 -3.11 -5.12 -27.51
N TYR A 281 -2.03 -5.82 -27.87
CA TYR A 281 -1.60 -7.01 -27.14
C TYR A 281 -1.26 -6.70 -25.69
N ALA A 282 -0.52 -5.62 -25.42
CA ALA A 282 -0.21 -5.20 -24.06
C ALA A 282 -1.48 -4.90 -23.24
N ALA A 283 -2.45 -4.22 -23.84
CA ALA A 283 -3.75 -3.96 -23.23
C ALA A 283 -4.52 -5.26 -22.94
N LEU A 284 -4.54 -6.20 -23.89
CA LEU A 284 -5.18 -7.51 -23.72
C LEU A 284 -4.52 -8.32 -22.59
N ILE A 285 -3.19 -8.37 -22.56
CA ILE A 285 -2.43 -9.08 -21.53
C ILE A 285 -2.80 -8.53 -20.16
N VAL A 286 -2.70 -7.21 -19.94
CA VAL A 286 -3.10 -6.59 -18.67
C VAL A 286 -4.58 -6.80 -18.34
N ALA A 287 -5.46 -6.78 -19.35
CA ALA A 287 -6.88 -7.01 -19.14
C ALA A 287 -7.18 -8.43 -18.61
N ALA A 288 -6.38 -9.42 -18.99
CA ALA A 288 -6.61 -10.84 -18.69
C ALA A 288 -5.57 -11.48 -17.75
N LEU A 289 -4.52 -10.76 -17.33
CA LEU A 289 -3.46 -11.33 -16.52
C LEU A 289 -3.99 -11.69 -15.12
N PRO A 290 -3.90 -12.96 -14.66
CA PRO A 290 -4.51 -13.41 -13.41
C PRO A 290 -4.07 -12.59 -12.18
N MET A 291 -2.78 -12.25 -12.08
CA MET A 291 -2.29 -11.41 -10.99
C MET A 291 -2.94 -10.02 -10.99
N HIS A 292 -3.17 -9.39 -12.14
CA HIS A 292 -3.84 -8.08 -12.18
C HIS A 292 -5.33 -8.21 -11.86
N VAL A 293 -6.00 -9.24 -12.40
CA VAL A 293 -7.42 -9.52 -12.13
C VAL A 293 -7.67 -9.75 -10.64
N ARG A 294 -6.87 -10.57 -9.97
CA ARG A 294 -6.99 -10.86 -8.52
C ARG A 294 -7.07 -9.60 -7.67
N PHE A 295 -6.20 -8.63 -7.92
CA PHE A 295 -6.12 -7.41 -7.12
C PHE A 295 -7.02 -6.28 -7.63
N SER A 296 -7.83 -6.54 -8.67
CA SER A 296 -8.63 -5.49 -9.30
C SER A 296 -9.74 -4.95 -8.41
N PHE A 297 -10.37 -5.74 -7.54
CA PHE A 297 -11.44 -5.28 -6.66
C PHE A 297 -10.99 -5.22 -5.19
N SER A 298 -9.85 -4.56 -4.96
CA SER A 298 -9.20 -4.45 -3.64
C SER A 298 -8.59 -3.07 -3.42
N GLU A 299 -8.19 -2.78 -2.20
CA GLU A 299 -7.43 -1.60 -1.76
C GLU A 299 -5.93 -1.69 -2.08
N VAL A 300 -5.52 -2.55 -3.00
CA VAL A 300 -4.10 -2.74 -3.33
C VAL A 300 -3.56 -1.57 -4.17
N ALA A 301 -2.70 -0.77 -3.54
CA ALA A 301 -2.03 0.42 -4.08
C ALA A 301 -1.30 0.26 -5.43
N PHE A 302 -0.95 -0.97 -5.80
CA PHE A 302 -0.22 -1.27 -7.03
C PHE A 302 -1.07 -1.06 -8.27
N ILE A 303 -2.39 -1.26 -8.19
CA ILE A 303 -3.29 -1.03 -9.31
C ILE A 303 -3.30 0.46 -9.72
N PRO A 304 -3.57 1.43 -8.83
CA PRO A 304 -3.45 2.84 -9.18
C PRO A 304 -2.02 3.22 -9.59
N SER A 305 -0.99 2.64 -8.95
CA SER A 305 0.41 2.85 -9.34
C SER A 305 0.68 2.52 -10.82
N ILE A 306 0.17 1.40 -11.33
CA ILE A 306 0.31 1.01 -12.74
C ILE A 306 -0.36 2.04 -13.67
N VAL A 307 -1.55 2.52 -13.32
CA VAL A 307 -2.29 3.50 -14.11
C VAL A 307 -1.57 4.84 -14.13
N PHE A 308 -1.19 5.37 -12.96
CA PHE A 308 -0.48 6.65 -12.86
C PHE A 308 0.87 6.60 -13.56
N SER A 309 1.68 5.56 -13.33
CA SER A 309 3.00 5.42 -13.95
C SER A 309 2.90 5.27 -15.46
N SER A 310 2.01 4.41 -15.98
CA SER A 310 1.82 4.27 -17.43
C SER A 310 1.35 5.58 -18.08
N THR A 311 0.46 6.30 -17.41
CA THR A 311 -0.01 7.62 -17.86
C THR A 311 1.13 8.63 -17.85
N LEU A 312 1.97 8.66 -16.81
CA LEU A 312 3.15 9.54 -16.73
C LEU A 312 4.09 9.33 -17.92
N PHE A 313 4.44 8.08 -18.25
CA PHE A 313 5.29 7.78 -19.40
C PHE A 313 4.64 8.17 -20.74
N ALA A 314 3.34 7.92 -20.90
CA ALA A 314 2.60 8.32 -22.10
C ALA A 314 2.51 9.85 -22.27
N LEU A 315 2.31 10.60 -21.18
CA LEU A 315 2.34 12.05 -21.16
C LEU A 315 3.73 12.59 -21.47
N GLY A 316 4.79 12.02 -20.89
CA GLY A 316 6.18 12.39 -21.18
C GLY A 316 6.50 12.22 -22.67
N HIS A 317 6.13 11.09 -23.26
CA HIS A 317 6.25 10.87 -24.70
C HIS A 317 5.45 11.87 -25.53
N THR A 318 4.21 12.17 -25.12
CA THR A 318 3.34 13.13 -25.81
C THR A 318 3.93 14.55 -25.76
N ALA A 319 4.36 15.01 -24.59
CA ALA A 319 4.99 16.32 -24.42
C ALA A 319 6.26 16.49 -25.29
N LEU A 320 7.03 15.41 -25.48
CA LEU A 320 8.26 15.44 -26.28
C LEU A 320 8.02 15.35 -27.79
N LYS A 321 7.12 14.45 -28.21
CA LYS A 321 7.04 13.98 -29.62
C LYS A 321 5.75 14.33 -30.34
N ASP A 322 4.66 14.70 -29.67
CA ASP A 322 3.38 14.95 -30.35
C ASP A 322 3.53 16.12 -31.35
N PRO A 323 3.10 15.99 -32.62
CA PRO A 323 3.20 17.08 -33.58
C PRO A 323 2.31 18.27 -33.22
N ALA A 324 1.16 18.04 -32.58
CA ALA A 324 0.23 19.08 -32.20
C ALA A 324 0.69 19.80 -30.93
N ARG A 325 0.98 21.10 -31.06
CA ARG A 325 1.30 21.99 -29.93
C ARG A 325 0.32 21.91 -28.76
N PRO A 326 -1.02 21.97 -28.94
CA PRO A 326 -1.94 21.91 -27.81
C PRO A 326 -1.79 20.61 -27.01
N ALA A 327 -1.66 19.47 -27.69
CA ALA A 327 -1.47 18.19 -27.01
C ALA A 327 -0.14 18.12 -26.24
N ARG A 328 0.95 18.67 -26.79
CA ARG A 328 2.23 18.77 -26.05
C ARG A 328 2.09 19.60 -24.77
N VAL A 329 1.43 20.76 -24.88
CA VAL A 329 1.24 21.69 -23.75
C VAL A 329 0.35 21.06 -22.69
N SER A 330 -0.79 20.49 -23.07
CA SER A 330 -1.68 19.77 -22.15
C SER A 330 -0.95 18.62 -21.46
N ALA A 331 -0.18 17.83 -22.22
CA ALA A 331 0.59 16.74 -21.64
C ALA A 331 1.63 17.24 -20.63
N TRP A 332 2.34 18.33 -20.96
CA TRP A 332 3.31 18.95 -20.07
C TRP A 332 2.69 19.47 -18.77
N LEU A 333 1.54 20.16 -18.85
CA LEU A 333 0.80 20.66 -17.68
C LEU A 333 0.36 19.53 -16.74
N LEU A 334 0.01 18.36 -17.30
CA LEU A 334 -0.41 17.20 -16.52
C LEU A 334 0.75 16.40 -15.91
N LEU A 335 2.01 16.63 -16.31
CA LEU A 335 3.14 15.87 -15.78
C LEU A 335 3.30 16.03 -14.26
N GLY A 336 3.19 17.25 -13.75
CA GLY A 336 3.30 17.52 -12.31
C GLY A 336 2.23 16.79 -11.50
N PRO A 337 0.92 17.05 -11.75
CA PRO A 337 -0.17 16.38 -11.04
C PRO A 337 -0.13 14.86 -11.14
N VAL A 338 0.17 14.30 -12.31
CA VAL A 338 0.28 12.84 -12.47
C VAL A 338 1.51 12.29 -11.75
N THR A 339 2.63 13.02 -11.70
CA THR A 339 3.79 12.64 -10.88
C THR A 339 3.44 12.63 -9.40
N ALA A 340 2.69 13.62 -8.91
CA ALA A 340 2.20 13.61 -7.54
C ALA A 340 1.33 12.36 -7.28
N GLY A 341 0.41 12.03 -8.19
CA GLY A 341 -0.39 10.80 -8.12
C GLY A 341 0.46 9.52 -8.08
N VAL A 342 1.53 9.45 -8.88
CA VAL A 342 2.50 8.35 -8.83
C VAL A 342 3.13 8.24 -7.43
N MET A 343 3.63 9.34 -6.86
CA MET A 343 4.31 9.33 -5.56
C MET A 343 3.35 9.04 -4.40
N VAL A 344 2.15 9.61 -4.44
CA VAL A 344 1.08 9.45 -3.43
C VAL A 344 0.50 8.03 -3.43
N ALA A 345 0.41 7.39 -4.60
CA ALA A 345 -0.08 6.02 -4.69
C ALA A 345 0.80 5.06 -3.88
N ARG A 346 2.13 5.26 -3.89
CA ARG A 346 3.05 4.41 -3.12
C ARG A 346 4.46 5.01 -2.97
N PRO A 347 5.11 4.91 -1.80
CA PRO A 347 6.48 5.42 -1.61
C PRO A 347 7.51 4.82 -2.58
N LEU A 348 7.41 3.52 -2.86
CA LEU A 348 8.32 2.82 -3.77
C LEU A 348 8.28 3.36 -5.22
N ASN A 349 7.24 4.11 -5.57
CA ASN A 349 7.10 4.69 -6.90
C ASN A 349 8.15 5.77 -7.21
N ALA A 350 8.94 6.20 -6.23
CA ALA A 350 10.16 7.00 -6.45
C ALA A 350 11.09 6.38 -7.51
N LEU A 351 11.13 5.05 -7.63
CA LEU A 351 11.91 4.35 -8.66
C LEU A 351 11.47 4.70 -10.09
N PHE A 352 10.22 5.12 -10.30
CA PHE A 352 9.77 5.59 -11.61
C PHE A 352 10.44 6.90 -12.04
N LEU A 353 10.96 7.72 -11.11
CA LEU A 353 11.72 8.92 -11.46
C LEU A 353 13.02 8.56 -12.18
N LEU A 354 13.70 7.50 -11.72
CA LEU A 354 14.91 6.96 -12.36
C LEU A 354 14.60 6.42 -13.77
N LEU A 355 13.52 5.65 -13.88
CA LEU A 355 13.07 5.14 -15.18
C LEU A 355 12.63 6.27 -16.12
N PHE A 356 11.98 7.31 -15.61
CA PHE A 356 11.60 8.47 -16.39
C PHE A 356 12.85 9.25 -16.89
N ALA A 357 13.90 9.36 -16.09
CA ALA A 357 15.18 9.88 -16.57
C ALA A 357 15.73 9.02 -17.72
N GLY A 358 15.66 7.69 -17.60
CA GLY A 358 16.01 6.75 -18.68
C GLY A 358 15.23 6.99 -19.98
N LEU A 359 13.93 7.28 -19.89
CA LEU A 359 13.09 7.67 -21.03
C LEU A 359 13.67 8.92 -21.74
N LEU A 360 13.96 9.97 -20.97
CA LEU A 360 14.43 11.25 -21.49
C LEU A 360 15.81 11.14 -22.14
N LEU A 361 16.72 10.40 -21.51
CA LEU A 361 18.10 10.28 -21.95
C LEU A 361 18.25 9.31 -23.14
N GLY A 362 17.59 8.15 -23.07
CA GLY A 362 17.86 7.04 -23.99
C GLY A 362 16.84 6.85 -25.13
N LEU A 363 15.56 7.06 -24.87
CA LEU A 363 14.46 6.60 -25.75
C LEU A 363 13.87 7.67 -26.68
N VAL A 364 14.20 8.93 -26.42
CA VAL A 364 13.72 10.08 -27.19
C VAL A 364 14.88 10.99 -27.63
N PRO A 365 15.90 10.46 -28.35
CA PRO A 365 17.06 11.26 -28.76
C PRO A 365 16.70 12.37 -29.76
N SER A 366 15.60 12.22 -30.50
CA SER A 366 15.14 13.20 -31.49
C SER A 366 14.60 14.51 -30.88
N ALA A 367 14.28 14.53 -29.59
CA ALA A 367 13.89 15.77 -28.92
C ALA A 367 15.12 16.60 -28.53
N SER A 368 15.06 17.91 -28.81
CA SER A 368 16.12 18.84 -28.41
C SER A 368 16.37 18.79 -26.89
N ARG A 369 17.61 19.04 -26.47
CA ARG A 369 18.01 19.04 -25.05
C ARG A 369 17.11 19.95 -24.22
N ARG A 370 16.80 21.16 -24.72
CA ARG A 370 15.88 22.11 -24.08
C ARG A 370 14.50 21.51 -23.84
N ARG A 371 13.92 20.82 -24.83
CA ARG A 371 12.59 20.20 -24.68
C ARG A 371 12.61 19.07 -23.66
N ARG A 372 13.67 18.27 -23.63
CA ARG A 372 13.85 17.21 -22.64
C ARG A 372 13.94 17.78 -21.22
N LEU A 373 14.71 18.84 -21.01
CA LEU A 373 14.80 19.53 -19.72
C LEU A 373 13.45 20.11 -19.28
N LEU A 374 12.72 20.76 -20.18
CA LEU A 374 11.39 21.30 -19.87
C LEU A 374 10.40 20.21 -19.45
N VAL A 375 10.43 19.04 -20.08
CA VAL A 375 9.60 17.89 -19.72
C VAL A 375 10.08 17.23 -18.42
N ALA A 376 11.39 17.19 -18.17
CA ALA A 376 11.97 16.67 -16.94
C ALA A 376 11.59 17.51 -15.72
N ALA A 377 11.62 18.84 -15.86
CA ALA A 377 11.48 19.78 -14.75
C ALA A 377 10.25 19.52 -13.86
N PRO A 378 9.00 19.41 -14.36
CA PRO A 378 7.85 19.16 -13.48
C PRO A 378 7.92 17.79 -12.79
N VAL A 379 8.45 16.76 -13.46
CA VAL A 379 8.57 15.41 -12.89
C VAL A 379 9.63 15.36 -11.80
N LEU A 380 10.79 15.97 -12.05
CA LEU A 380 11.90 16.01 -11.09
C LEU A 380 11.60 16.94 -9.92
N LEU A 381 10.95 18.08 -10.16
CA LEU A 381 10.57 19.01 -9.10
C LEU A 381 9.54 18.38 -8.16
N VAL A 382 8.40 17.93 -8.69
CA VAL A 382 7.33 17.33 -7.89
C VAL A 382 7.78 16.00 -7.29
N GLY A 383 8.40 15.13 -8.11
CA GLY A 383 8.90 13.84 -7.66
C GLY A 383 10.01 13.97 -6.63
N GLY A 384 10.93 14.91 -6.80
CA GLY A 384 12.03 15.18 -5.88
C GLY A 384 11.54 15.74 -4.54
N VAL A 385 10.67 16.76 -4.57
CA VAL A 385 10.06 17.31 -3.35
C VAL A 385 9.33 16.22 -2.57
N LEU A 386 8.44 15.46 -3.22
CA LEU A 386 7.70 14.39 -2.54
C LEU A 386 8.61 13.23 -2.10
N SER A 387 9.68 12.93 -2.83
CA SER A 387 10.65 11.92 -2.37
C SER A 387 11.37 12.38 -1.10
N ILE A 388 11.71 13.66 -0.98
CA ILE A 388 12.36 14.20 0.21
C ILE A 388 11.37 14.28 1.37
N THR A 389 10.23 14.96 1.16
CA THR A 389 9.28 15.27 2.24
C THR A 389 8.47 14.06 2.68
N HIS A 390 8.30 13.03 1.84
CA HIS A 390 7.51 11.85 2.18
C HIS A 390 8.36 10.58 2.30
N LEU A 391 9.12 10.21 1.25
CA LEU A 391 9.88 8.96 1.28
C LEU A 391 11.03 9.02 2.29
N TRP A 392 11.87 10.05 2.24
CA TRP A 392 12.99 10.16 3.16
C TRP A 392 12.54 10.42 4.60
N ALA A 393 11.60 11.35 4.80
CA ALA A 393 11.10 11.68 6.13
C ALA A 393 10.51 10.48 6.89
N HIS A 394 9.79 9.58 6.21
CA HIS A 394 9.08 8.48 6.87
C HIS A 394 9.69 7.09 6.65
N TYR A 395 10.50 6.90 5.61
CA TYR A 395 10.99 5.58 5.20
C TYR A 395 12.51 5.53 5.00
N ALA A 396 13.29 6.50 5.50
CA ALA A 396 14.76 6.50 5.39
C ALA A 396 15.38 5.17 5.83
N ARG A 397 14.90 4.58 6.93
CA ARG A 397 15.38 3.28 7.43
C ARG A 397 15.12 2.16 6.42
N ASN A 398 13.88 2.02 5.94
CA ASN A 398 13.53 1.02 4.92
C ASN A 398 14.29 1.24 3.60
N VAL A 399 14.56 2.49 3.21
CA VAL A 399 15.37 2.80 2.02
C VAL A 399 16.80 2.33 2.20
N ARG A 400 17.42 2.58 3.37
CA ARG A 400 18.78 2.13 3.69
C ARG A 400 18.89 0.61 3.71
N GLU A 401 17.96 -0.07 4.38
CA GLU A 401 17.92 -1.54 4.41
C GLU A 401 17.65 -2.14 3.03
N GLY A 402 16.73 -1.51 2.28
CA GLY A 402 16.37 -1.90 0.91
C GLY A 402 17.51 -1.75 -0.10
N ALA A 403 18.50 -0.90 0.19
CA ALA A 403 19.69 -0.70 -0.63
C ALA A 403 20.86 -1.64 -0.28
N SER A 404 20.66 -2.61 0.63
CA SER A 404 21.70 -3.54 1.04
C SER A 404 22.02 -4.61 -0.01
N ILE A 405 23.25 -5.15 0.05
CA ILE A 405 23.67 -6.28 -0.80
C ILE A 405 22.84 -7.55 -0.53
N GLU A 406 22.32 -7.70 0.69
CA GLU A 406 21.46 -8.81 1.07
C GLU A 406 20.19 -8.86 0.22
N VAL A 407 19.60 -7.70 -0.10
CA VAL A 407 18.42 -7.61 -0.97
C VAL A 407 18.73 -8.10 -2.38
N VAL A 408 19.94 -7.81 -2.91
CA VAL A 408 20.38 -8.32 -4.21
C VAL A 408 20.52 -9.85 -4.16
N TRP A 409 21.09 -10.41 -3.09
CA TRP A 409 21.16 -11.87 -2.93
C TRP A 409 19.79 -12.52 -2.80
N LYS A 410 18.85 -11.91 -2.05
CA LYS A 410 17.45 -12.36 -1.98
C LYS A 410 16.80 -12.33 -3.36
N ALA A 411 17.03 -11.28 -4.15
CA ALA A 411 16.52 -11.19 -5.51
C ALA A 411 17.06 -12.32 -6.39
N LEU A 412 18.37 -12.60 -6.32
CA LEU A 412 18.97 -13.68 -7.10
C LEU A 412 18.40 -15.06 -6.73
N ARG A 413 18.19 -15.33 -5.43
CA ARG A 413 17.52 -16.57 -4.99
C ARG A 413 16.07 -16.63 -5.49
N LEU A 414 15.32 -15.55 -5.29
CA LEU A 414 13.93 -15.43 -5.72
C LEU A 414 13.79 -15.59 -7.25
N LEU A 415 14.78 -15.21 -8.05
CA LEU A 415 14.73 -15.35 -9.50
C LEU A 415 14.53 -16.81 -9.94
N PHE A 416 15.11 -17.76 -9.20
CA PHE A 416 15.08 -19.18 -9.50
C PHE A 416 14.08 -19.98 -8.65
N ASP A 417 13.44 -19.34 -7.68
CA ASP A 417 12.39 -19.94 -6.87
C ASP A 417 11.06 -19.95 -7.65
N VAL A 418 10.67 -21.11 -8.18
CA VAL A 418 9.46 -21.26 -9.00
C VAL A 418 8.18 -21.02 -8.19
N GLU A 419 8.20 -21.28 -6.89
CA GLU A 419 7.01 -21.13 -6.04
C GLU A 419 6.82 -19.67 -5.64
N ALA A 420 7.89 -18.99 -5.21
CA ALA A 420 7.81 -17.60 -4.79
C ALA A 420 7.79 -16.62 -5.97
N ASN A 421 8.46 -16.92 -7.09
CA ASN A 421 8.49 -16.02 -8.23
C ASN A 421 7.18 -16.04 -9.01
N ALA A 422 6.32 -15.04 -8.76
CA ALA A 422 5.02 -14.95 -9.42
C ALA A 422 5.06 -14.95 -10.97
N LEU A 423 6.18 -14.59 -11.62
CA LEU A 423 6.31 -14.65 -13.09
C LEU A 423 6.59 -16.07 -13.60
N TRP A 424 7.17 -16.93 -12.76
CA TRP A 424 7.51 -18.32 -13.06
C TRP A 424 6.47 -19.31 -12.52
N ASN A 425 5.75 -18.92 -11.48
CA ASN A 425 4.78 -19.79 -10.81
C ASN A 425 3.58 -20.12 -11.74
N PRO A 426 3.39 -21.40 -12.11
CA PRO A 426 2.33 -21.82 -13.04
C PRO A 426 0.91 -21.72 -12.45
N ALA A 427 0.75 -21.60 -11.13
CA ALA A 427 -0.55 -21.32 -10.53
C ALA A 427 -0.93 -19.84 -10.71
N ILE A 428 0.05 -18.93 -10.80
CA ILE A 428 -0.16 -17.47 -10.78
C ILE A 428 -0.14 -16.87 -12.19
N THR A 429 0.90 -17.17 -12.96
CA THR A 429 1.13 -16.56 -14.28
C THR A 429 1.06 -17.61 -15.37
N PRO A 430 0.43 -17.31 -16.52
CA PRO A 430 0.45 -18.22 -17.65
C PRO A 430 1.90 -18.35 -18.19
N THR A 431 2.63 -19.39 -17.81
CA THR A 431 4.10 -19.52 -17.99
C THR A 431 4.54 -19.45 -19.44
N LEU A 432 3.70 -19.83 -20.40
CA LEU A 432 3.96 -19.63 -21.83
C LEU A 432 4.24 -18.16 -22.18
N LEU A 433 3.63 -17.22 -21.46
CA LEU A 433 3.91 -15.79 -21.63
C LEU A 433 5.32 -15.42 -21.21
N LEU A 434 5.94 -16.10 -20.25
CA LEU A 434 7.33 -15.87 -19.91
C LEU A 434 8.26 -16.19 -21.09
N PHE A 435 8.05 -17.32 -21.77
CA PHE A 435 8.81 -17.67 -22.97
C PHE A 435 8.58 -16.68 -24.11
N VAL A 436 7.34 -16.22 -24.29
CA VAL A 436 7.02 -15.16 -25.28
C VAL A 436 7.69 -13.83 -24.90
N ALA A 437 7.77 -13.48 -23.62
CA ALA A 437 8.47 -12.30 -23.13
C ALA A 437 9.98 -12.39 -23.41
N VAL A 438 10.60 -13.55 -23.18
CA VAL A 438 12.00 -13.81 -23.53
C VAL A 438 12.22 -13.66 -25.04
N GLY A 439 11.33 -14.24 -25.86
CA GLY A 439 11.34 -14.05 -27.31
C GLY A 439 11.23 -12.57 -27.70
N GLY A 440 10.35 -11.81 -27.06
CA GLY A 440 10.24 -10.36 -27.23
C GLY A 440 11.52 -9.61 -26.87
N ALA A 441 12.17 -9.97 -25.76
CA ALA A 441 13.46 -9.41 -25.38
C ALA A 441 14.54 -9.70 -26.43
N ILE A 442 14.60 -10.92 -26.96
CA ILE A 442 15.53 -11.31 -28.04
C ILE A 442 15.27 -10.50 -29.30
N VAL A 443 14.01 -10.31 -29.69
CA VAL A 443 13.63 -9.49 -30.85
C VAL A 443 14.13 -8.05 -30.69
N LEU A 444 14.07 -7.49 -29.47
CA LEU A 444 14.58 -6.16 -29.18
C LEU A 444 16.11 -6.09 -29.11
N ARG A 445 16.85 -7.20 -28.97
CA ARG A 445 18.33 -7.21 -28.86
C ARG A 445 19.07 -7.03 -30.19
N ARG A 446 18.38 -7.02 -31.33
CA ARG A 446 19.02 -6.93 -32.66
C ARG A 446 19.99 -5.71 -32.74
N PRO A 447 21.18 -5.87 -33.36
CA PRO A 447 22.22 -4.82 -33.34
C PRO A 447 21.77 -3.52 -34.00
N GLY A 448 22.02 -2.39 -33.33
CA GLY A 448 21.78 -1.03 -33.82
C GLY A 448 20.33 -0.53 -33.67
N GLY A 449 20.15 0.69 -33.13
CA GLY A 449 18.89 1.42 -33.21
C GLY A 449 18.05 1.53 -31.93
N GLN A 450 16.83 2.07 -32.10
CA GLN A 450 15.91 2.43 -31.03
C GLN A 450 15.28 1.23 -30.31
N GLU A 451 15.11 0.09 -31.00
CA GLU A 451 14.53 -1.13 -30.42
C GLU A 451 15.42 -1.72 -29.31
N ARG A 452 16.75 -1.73 -29.50
CA ARG A 452 17.69 -2.16 -28.46
C ARG A 452 17.58 -1.33 -27.18
N ARG A 453 17.41 -0.01 -27.32
CA ARG A 453 17.24 0.89 -26.17
C ARG A 453 15.92 0.63 -25.45
N ARG A 454 14.84 0.36 -26.20
CA ARG A 454 13.54 -0.04 -25.62
C ARG A 454 13.65 -1.36 -24.87
N GLY A 455 14.30 -2.37 -25.46
CA GLY A 455 14.56 -3.65 -24.80
C GLY A 455 15.36 -3.49 -23.51
N ALA A 456 16.46 -2.74 -23.56
CA ALA A 456 17.26 -2.43 -22.36
C ALA A 456 16.43 -1.70 -21.29
N PHE A 457 15.62 -0.71 -21.68
CA PHE A 457 14.76 0.00 -20.75
C PHE A 457 13.75 -0.92 -20.04
N LEU A 458 13.08 -1.82 -20.78
CA LEU A 458 12.13 -2.77 -20.21
C LEU A 458 12.79 -3.78 -19.27
N LEU A 459 13.99 -4.25 -19.62
CA LEU A 459 14.75 -5.18 -18.78
C LEU A 459 15.27 -4.50 -17.51
N VAL A 460 15.75 -3.25 -17.60
CA VAL A 460 16.15 -2.46 -16.43
C VAL A 460 14.96 -2.19 -15.52
N TRP A 461 13.79 -1.85 -16.08
CA TRP A 461 12.56 -1.71 -15.29
C TRP A 461 12.26 -2.99 -14.52
N LEU A 462 12.20 -4.14 -15.21
CA LEU A 462 11.96 -5.44 -14.57
C LEU A 462 12.98 -5.71 -13.46
N ALA A 463 14.27 -5.56 -13.76
CA ALA A 463 15.35 -5.84 -12.81
C ALA A 463 15.27 -4.95 -11.56
N VAL A 464 15.07 -3.63 -11.74
CA VAL A 464 15.00 -2.67 -10.62
C VAL A 464 13.83 -3.01 -9.69
N PHE A 465 12.62 -3.17 -10.22
CA PHE A 465 11.47 -3.48 -9.36
C PHE A 465 11.52 -4.89 -8.79
N PHE A 466 12.03 -5.86 -9.54
CA PHE A 466 12.18 -7.24 -9.04
C PHE A 466 13.17 -7.28 -7.87
N ALA A 467 14.33 -6.63 -8.03
CA ALA A 467 15.33 -6.53 -6.97
C ALA A 467 14.80 -5.79 -5.75
N THR A 468 14.14 -4.64 -5.92
CA THR A 468 13.63 -3.90 -4.76
C THR A 468 12.48 -4.62 -4.05
N HIS A 469 11.64 -5.37 -4.77
CA HIS A 469 10.60 -6.17 -4.12
C HIS A 469 11.15 -7.40 -3.41
N ALA A 470 12.36 -7.85 -3.71
CA ALA A 470 13.02 -8.92 -2.96
C ALA A 470 13.44 -8.50 -1.53
N TYR A 471 13.29 -7.22 -1.18
CA TYR A 471 13.41 -6.75 0.21
C TYR A 471 12.38 -7.44 1.12
N VAL A 472 11.20 -7.79 0.61
CA VAL A 472 10.19 -8.56 1.33
C VAL A 472 9.84 -9.81 0.53
N VAL A 473 10.18 -10.99 1.08
CA VAL A 473 9.79 -12.29 0.51
C VAL A 473 8.77 -12.93 1.47
N PRO A 474 7.46 -12.75 1.24
CA PRO A 474 6.42 -13.32 2.07
C PRO A 474 6.35 -14.84 1.84
N ARG A 475 5.86 -15.57 2.84
CA ARG A 475 5.67 -17.03 2.74
C ARG A 475 4.60 -17.41 1.74
N ALA A 476 3.52 -16.61 1.62
CA ALA A 476 2.43 -16.90 0.70
C ALA A 476 2.74 -16.41 -0.74
N PRO A 477 2.71 -17.28 -1.76
CA PRO A 477 2.89 -16.88 -3.16
C PRO A 477 1.87 -15.82 -3.62
N ALA A 478 0.65 -15.86 -3.09
CA ALA A 478 -0.37 -14.85 -3.38
C ALA A 478 0.02 -13.45 -2.93
N MET A 479 0.72 -13.34 -1.80
CA MET A 479 1.23 -12.07 -1.31
C MET A 479 2.44 -11.61 -2.14
N GLN A 480 3.29 -12.53 -2.61
CA GLN A 480 4.40 -12.20 -3.52
C GLN A 480 3.91 -11.72 -4.88
N ALA A 481 2.82 -12.30 -5.41
CA ALA A 481 2.15 -11.82 -6.63
C ALA A 481 1.75 -10.35 -6.53
N ARG A 482 1.36 -9.90 -5.33
CA ARG A 482 1.05 -8.48 -5.08
C ARG A 482 2.27 -7.60 -5.28
N TYR A 483 3.42 -7.97 -4.70
CA TYR A 483 4.67 -7.24 -4.87
C TYR A 483 5.11 -7.20 -6.34
N HIS A 484 4.91 -8.30 -7.07
CA HIS A 484 5.25 -8.38 -8.50
C HIS A 484 4.31 -7.60 -9.43
N LEU A 485 3.26 -6.94 -8.94
CA LEU A 485 2.37 -6.13 -9.80
C LEU A 485 3.10 -4.99 -10.54
N HIS A 486 4.18 -4.43 -9.99
CA HIS A 486 4.99 -3.43 -10.70
C HIS A 486 5.75 -3.98 -11.92
N LEU A 487 5.87 -5.30 -12.03
CA LEU A 487 6.52 -5.99 -13.15
C LEU A 487 5.57 -6.20 -14.33
N VAL A 488 4.25 -6.06 -14.11
CA VAL A 488 3.20 -6.38 -15.10
C VAL A 488 3.36 -5.57 -16.38
N VAL A 489 3.65 -4.27 -16.30
CA VAL A 489 3.76 -3.40 -17.49
C VAL A 489 4.94 -3.78 -18.37
N PRO A 490 6.19 -3.80 -17.88
CA PRO A 490 7.32 -4.17 -18.72
C PRO A 490 7.23 -5.62 -19.19
N PHE A 491 6.67 -6.53 -18.37
CA PHE A 491 6.37 -7.90 -18.78
C PHE A 491 5.39 -7.93 -19.96
N ALA A 492 4.23 -7.28 -19.84
CA ALA A 492 3.22 -7.23 -20.90
C ALA A 492 3.76 -6.61 -22.19
N PHE A 493 4.65 -5.62 -22.10
CA PHE A 493 5.32 -5.03 -23.27
C PHE A 493 6.28 -6.00 -23.96
N LEU A 494 7.09 -6.75 -23.20
CA LEU A 494 7.95 -7.79 -23.78
C LEU A 494 7.11 -8.89 -24.45
N VAL A 495 6.06 -9.37 -23.78
CA VAL A 495 5.13 -10.36 -24.35
C VAL A 495 4.49 -9.83 -25.62
N ALA A 496 4.02 -8.58 -25.63
CA ALA A 496 3.39 -7.97 -26.80
C ALA A 496 4.33 -7.90 -28.02
N VAL A 497 5.61 -7.60 -27.80
CA VAL A 497 6.64 -7.66 -28.86
C VAL A 497 6.84 -9.09 -29.35
N GLY A 498 6.92 -10.05 -28.43
CA GLY A 498 7.03 -11.47 -28.76
C GLY A 498 5.85 -11.99 -29.58
N LEU A 499 4.62 -11.66 -29.18
CA LEU A 499 3.39 -12.03 -29.90
C LEU A 499 3.35 -11.45 -31.31
N GLU A 500 3.74 -10.18 -31.49
CA GLU A 500 3.78 -9.57 -32.81
C GLU A 500 4.82 -10.26 -33.71
N ALA A 501 6.03 -10.51 -33.18
CA ALA A 501 7.08 -11.19 -33.92
C ALA A 501 6.66 -12.62 -34.31
N LEU A 502 6.04 -13.35 -33.39
CA LEU A 502 5.51 -14.68 -33.63
C LEU A 502 4.36 -14.66 -34.65
N GLY A 503 3.47 -13.68 -34.59
CA GLY A 503 2.39 -13.52 -35.55
C GLY A 503 2.88 -13.30 -36.99
N ARG A 504 4.02 -12.62 -37.16
CA ARG A 504 4.67 -12.47 -38.47
C ARG A 504 5.34 -13.76 -38.95
N ALA A 505 6.00 -14.48 -38.05
CA ALA A 505 6.76 -15.68 -38.41
C ALA A 505 5.86 -16.94 -38.56
N ARG A 506 4.84 -17.08 -37.70
CA ARG A 506 3.99 -18.25 -37.54
C ARG A 506 2.54 -17.82 -37.21
N PRO A 507 1.79 -17.24 -38.16
CA PRO A 507 0.45 -16.70 -37.91
C PRO A 507 -0.55 -17.71 -37.34
N ARG A 508 -0.38 -19.01 -37.65
CA ARG A 508 -1.21 -20.10 -37.11
C ARG A 508 -1.07 -20.28 -35.59
N LEU A 509 0.09 -19.94 -35.01
CA LEU A 509 0.34 -20.06 -33.57
C LEU A 509 -0.13 -18.84 -32.77
N LEU A 510 -0.35 -17.70 -33.43
CA LEU A 510 -0.76 -16.46 -32.78
C LEU A 510 -2.14 -16.57 -32.14
N TRP A 511 -3.12 -17.11 -32.87
CA TRP A 511 -4.51 -17.16 -32.40
C TRP A 511 -4.70 -18.08 -31.17
N PRO A 512 -4.12 -19.29 -31.12
CA PRO A 512 -4.11 -20.10 -29.90
C PRO A 512 -3.49 -19.36 -28.71
N LEU A 513 -2.41 -18.61 -28.89
CA LEU A 513 -1.79 -17.83 -27.81
C LEU A 513 -2.65 -16.66 -27.35
N VAL A 514 -3.30 -15.95 -28.29
CA VAL A 514 -4.24 -14.87 -27.96
C VAL A 514 -5.45 -15.43 -27.20
N ALA A 515 -5.96 -16.59 -27.63
CA ALA A 515 -7.02 -17.31 -26.93
C ALA A 515 -6.58 -17.76 -25.53
N TYR A 516 -5.36 -18.30 -25.40
CA TYR A 516 -4.77 -18.66 -24.11
C TYR A 516 -4.67 -17.46 -23.16
N VAL A 517 -4.23 -16.29 -23.65
CA VAL A 517 -4.21 -15.05 -22.86
C VAL A 517 -5.62 -14.66 -22.43
N ALA A 518 -6.60 -14.69 -23.35
CA ALA A 518 -7.99 -14.33 -23.04
C ALA A 518 -8.64 -15.29 -22.04
N LEU A 519 -8.29 -16.57 -22.08
CA LEU A 519 -8.79 -17.62 -21.19
C LEU A 519 -7.97 -17.75 -19.89
N ALA A 520 -6.84 -17.06 -19.77
CA ALA A 520 -5.98 -17.12 -18.59
C ALA A 520 -6.73 -16.87 -17.26
N PRO A 521 -7.68 -15.92 -17.15
CA PRO A 521 -8.46 -15.75 -15.93
C PRO A 521 -9.20 -17.02 -15.52
N LEU A 522 -9.78 -17.75 -16.47
CA LEU A 522 -10.52 -19.00 -16.22
C LEU A 522 -9.57 -20.14 -15.83
N ILE A 523 -8.45 -20.28 -16.54
CA ILE A 523 -7.43 -21.29 -16.26
C ILE A 523 -6.84 -21.11 -14.86
N HIS A 524 -6.62 -19.85 -14.46
CA HIS A 524 -6.04 -19.49 -13.16
C HIS A 524 -7.10 -19.06 -12.13
N ALA A 525 -8.36 -19.47 -12.31
CA ALA A 525 -9.46 -19.06 -11.43
C ALA A 525 -9.22 -19.45 -9.97
N GLY A 526 -8.57 -20.59 -9.72
CA GLY A 526 -8.20 -21.03 -8.37
C GLY A 526 -7.30 -20.02 -7.66
N PHE A 527 -6.23 -19.56 -8.31
CA PHE A 527 -5.38 -18.50 -7.78
C PHE A 527 -6.13 -17.16 -7.63
N ILE A 528 -6.94 -16.75 -8.61
CA ILE A 528 -7.65 -15.47 -8.54
C ILE A 528 -8.60 -15.44 -7.35
N ARG A 529 -9.31 -16.54 -7.09
CA ARG A 529 -10.36 -16.63 -6.08
C ARG A 529 -9.89 -17.13 -4.71
N ASP A 530 -8.64 -17.60 -4.59
CA ASP A 530 -8.11 -18.08 -3.30
C ASP A 530 -7.96 -16.93 -2.30
N VAL A 531 -8.99 -16.73 -1.48
CA VAL A 531 -9.00 -15.79 -0.35
C VAL A 531 -9.12 -16.54 0.97
N GLY A 532 -8.70 -17.81 1.01
CA GLY A 532 -8.77 -18.65 2.22
C GLY A 532 -7.68 -18.38 3.24
N PHE A 533 -7.17 -17.14 3.33
CA PHE A 533 -6.12 -16.77 4.28
C PHE A 533 -6.71 -16.12 5.52
N ASN A 534 -5.99 -16.19 6.64
CA ASN A 534 -6.43 -15.72 7.96
C ASN A 534 -7.05 -14.30 7.90
N ASP A 535 -6.32 -13.33 7.34
CA ASP A 535 -6.75 -11.93 7.19
C ASP A 535 -8.07 -11.80 6.42
N HIS A 536 -8.20 -12.52 5.31
CA HIS A 536 -9.38 -12.46 4.45
C HIS A 536 -10.60 -13.14 5.09
N ARG A 537 -10.37 -14.21 5.86
CA ARG A 537 -11.40 -14.86 6.68
C ARG A 537 -11.88 -13.92 7.79
N GLU A 538 -10.95 -13.19 8.40
CA GLU A 538 -11.26 -12.13 9.36
C GLU A 538 -12.15 -11.05 8.76
N VAL A 539 -11.76 -10.47 7.61
CA VAL A 539 -12.57 -9.48 6.87
C VAL A 539 -13.98 -9.99 6.60
N THR A 540 -14.10 -11.24 6.12
CA THR A 540 -15.39 -11.87 5.85
C THR A 540 -16.24 -12.03 7.11
N LEU A 541 -15.64 -12.44 8.23
CA LEU A 541 -16.33 -12.57 9.52
C LEU A 541 -16.80 -11.20 10.04
N VAL A 542 -15.93 -10.20 10.06
CA VAL A 542 -16.26 -8.85 10.58
C VAL A 542 -17.38 -8.22 9.76
N HIS A 543 -17.37 -8.31 8.43
CA HIS A 543 -18.47 -7.81 7.60
C HIS A 543 -19.80 -8.54 7.89
N ARG A 544 -19.78 -9.87 8.04
CA ARG A 544 -20.98 -10.65 8.42
C ARG A 544 -21.50 -10.25 9.80
N ALA A 545 -20.60 -9.98 10.74
CA ALA A 545 -20.96 -9.55 12.09
C ALA A 545 -21.53 -8.12 12.11
N ALA A 546 -20.91 -7.18 11.38
CA ALA A 546 -21.37 -5.81 11.27
C ALA A 546 -22.77 -5.68 10.62
N ALA A 547 -23.19 -6.66 9.82
CA ALA A 547 -24.55 -6.74 9.29
C ALA A 547 -25.58 -7.26 10.32
N ARG A 548 -25.13 -7.89 11.41
CA ARG A 548 -25.98 -8.47 12.47
C ARG A 548 -26.02 -7.64 13.76
N LEU A 549 -25.04 -6.78 13.98
CA LEU A 549 -25.03 -5.87 15.12
C LEU A 549 -25.86 -4.61 14.79
N PRO A 550 -26.70 -4.13 15.74
CA PRO A 550 -27.42 -2.88 15.57
C PRO A 550 -26.46 -1.68 15.58
N ASP A 551 -26.87 -0.58 14.96
CA ASP A 551 -26.15 0.69 15.03
C ASP A 551 -26.14 1.19 16.49
N GLY A 552 -25.04 1.82 16.89
CA GLY A 552 -24.77 2.22 18.28
C GLY A 552 -24.31 1.10 19.21
N CYS A 553 -24.13 -0.13 18.71
CA CYS A 553 -23.59 -1.22 19.55
C CYS A 553 -22.15 -0.91 20.00
N VAL A 554 -21.87 -1.14 21.28
CA VAL A 554 -20.52 -1.03 21.84
C VAL A 554 -19.77 -2.33 21.54
N VAL A 555 -18.62 -2.24 20.86
CA VAL A 555 -17.78 -3.38 20.49
C VAL A 555 -16.44 -3.29 21.19
N ILE A 556 -16.13 -4.31 21.99
CA ILE A 556 -14.81 -4.49 22.60
C ILE A 556 -13.95 -5.33 21.63
N GLU A 557 -12.80 -4.81 21.22
CA GLU A 557 -11.84 -5.54 20.38
C GLU A 557 -10.38 -5.27 20.77
N ARG A 558 -9.47 -6.12 20.28
CA ARG A 558 -8.02 -5.98 20.49
C ARG A 558 -7.32 -5.47 19.23
N GLU A 559 -6.55 -4.39 19.33
CA GLU A 559 -5.83 -3.79 18.17
C GLU A 559 -4.38 -4.29 18.01
N GLY A 560 -3.90 -5.16 18.90
CA GLY A 560 -2.49 -5.59 18.97
C GLY A 560 -1.59 -4.54 19.62
N PRO A 561 -0.27 -4.78 19.72
CA PRO A 561 0.69 -3.83 20.29
C PRO A 561 0.66 -2.49 19.55
N GLU A 562 0.62 -1.37 20.28
CA GLU A 562 0.65 0.01 19.74
C GLU A 562 -0.38 0.30 18.62
N GLY A 563 -1.49 -0.44 18.59
CA GLY A 563 -2.50 -0.27 17.53
C GLY A 563 -2.01 -0.73 16.14
N ALA A 564 -0.90 -1.45 16.04
CA ALA A 564 -0.26 -1.84 14.79
C ALA A 564 -1.18 -2.60 13.82
N ILE A 565 -2.21 -3.27 14.36
CA ILE A 565 -3.15 -4.04 13.56
C ILE A 565 -4.45 -3.25 13.31
N GLY A 566 -4.78 -2.25 14.11
CA GLY A 566 -5.96 -1.37 13.95
C GLY A 566 -7.31 -2.03 14.27
N ALA A 567 -8.30 -1.22 14.66
CA ALA A 567 -9.66 -1.66 14.97
C ALA A 567 -10.45 -2.07 13.72
N ARG A 568 -11.01 -3.29 13.74
CA ARG A 568 -11.80 -3.87 12.64
C ARG A 568 -13.16 -3.23 12.58
N PHE A 569 -13.87 -3.20 13.71
CA PHE A 569 -15.23 -2.69 13.77
C PHE A 569 -15.27 -1.18 13.57
N ARG A 570 -14.22 -0.45 13.97
CA ARG A 570 -14.11 0.99 13.68
C ARG A 570 -14.05 1.25 12.18
N ARG A 571 -13.34 0.40 11.42
CA ARG A 571 -13.24 0.52 9.96
C ARG A 571 -14.49 0.06 9.23
N VAL A 572 -15.04 -1.10 9.59
CA VAL A 572 -16.29 -1.59 8.97
C VAL A 572 -17.49 -0.72 9.35
N GLY A 573 -17.45 -0.09 10.52
CA GLY A 573 -18.46 0.86 11.00
C GLY A 573 -18.35 2.28 10.43
N SER A 574 -17.25 2.59 9.75
CA SER A 574 -17.00 3.88 9.10
C SER A 574 -17.89 4.02 7.87
N VAL A 575 -18.87 4.93 7.92
CA VAL A 575 -19.87 5.10 6.86
C VAL A 575 -20.08 6.55 6.48
N VAL A 576 -20.55 6.75 5.25
CA VAL A 576 -21.13 7.98 4.76
C VAL A 576 -22.60 7.70 4.46
N GLU A 577 -23.50 8.46 5.06
CA GLU A 577 -24.95 8.29 4.96
C GLU A 577 -25.62 9.66 5.10
N GLU A 578 -26.68 9.92 4.34
CA GLU A 578 -27.46 11.18 4.41
C GLU A 578 -26.63 12.48 4.26
N GLY A 579 -25.47 12.41 3.60
CA GLY A 579 -24.60 13.57 3.43
C GLY A 579 -23.62 13.81 4.57
N GLU A 580 -23.55 12.91 5.54
CA GLU A 580 -22.69 13.01 6.71
C GLU A 580 -21.77 11.79 6.85
N ARG A 581 -20.62 11.98 7.50
CA ARG A 581 -19.76 10.87 7.92
C ARG A 581 -20.17 10.45 9.32
N GLY A 582 -20.29 9.15 9.54
CA GLY A 582 -20.68 8.59 10.81
C GLY A 582 -19.88 7.34 11.18
N GLN A 583 -20.08 6.91 12.42
CA GLN A 583 -19.60 5.64 12.94
C GLN A 583 -20.79 4.83 13.42
N ARG A 584 -20.93 3.61 12.88
CA ARG A 584 -22.02 2.69 13.25
C ARG A 584 -21.85 2.08 14.62
N PHE A 585 -20.60 1.96 15.11
CA PHE A 585 -20.27 1.26 16.34
C PHE A 585 -19.42 2.14 17.24
N GLU A 586 -19.68 2.07 18.55
CA GLU A 586 -18.76 2.60 19.55
C GLU A 586 -17.72 1.52 19.83
N VAL A 587 -16.44 1.79 19.54
CA VAL A 587 -15.40 0.77 19.61
C VAL A 587 -14.45 1.06 20.75
N HIS A 588 -14.41 0.14 21.72
CA HIS A 588 -13.43 0.15 22.81
C HIS A 588 -12.32 -0.85 22.53
N THR A 589 -11.07 -0.37 22.59
CA THR A 589 -9.91 -1.19 22.26
C THR A 589 -9.19 -1.62 23.54
N VAL A 590 -8.62 -2.82 23.53
CA VAL A 590 -7.80 -3.34 24.63
C VAL A 590 -6.41 -3.74 24.16
N SER A 591 -5.44 -3.62 25.07
CA SER A 591 -4.05 -4.06 24.93
C SER A 591 -3.66 -4.97 26.10
N ASP A 592 -2.53 -5.66 25.96
CA ASP A 592 -1.94 -6.42 27.08
C ASP A 592 -1.20 -5.50 28.06
N GLY A 593 -0.89 -6.01 29.25
CA GLY A 593 0.04 -5.34 30.17
C GLY A 593 -0.59 -4.41 31.23
N GLY A 594 -1.92 -4.28 31.30
CA GLY A 594 -2.58 -3.40 32.26
C GLY A 594 -3.98 -3.82 32.74
N PRO A 595 -4.60 -3.02 33.63
CA PRO A 595 -6.03 -3.11 33.92
C PRO A 595 -6.84 -2.80 32.65
N LEU A 596 -8.09 -3.29 32.60
CA LEU A 596 -8.97 -2.97 31.47
C LEU A 596 -9.21 -1.44 31.43
N PRO A 597 -9.20 -0.82 30.24
CA PRO A 597 -9.55 0.59 30.10
C PRO A 597 -10.90 0.90 30.73
N GLU A 598 -11.05 2.10 31.29
CA GLU A 598 -12.23 2.48 32.06
C GLU A 598 -13.54 2.33 31.28
N GLY A 599 -13.53 2.63 29.97
CA GLY A 599 -14.70 2.41 29.10
C GLY A 599 -15.08 0.93 28.99
N VAL A 600 -14.09 0.04 28.83
CA VAL A 600 -14.31 -1.42 28.77
C VAL A 600 -14.79 -1.94 30.11
N ARG A 601 -14.20 -1.48 31.21
CA ARG A 601 -14.58 -1.88 32.57
C ARG A 601 -16.02 -1.49 32.87
N ARG A 602 -16.40 -0.23 32.62
CA ARG A 602 -17.78 0.25 32.78
C ARG A 602 -18.76 -0.52 31.89
N ALA A 603 -18.42 -0.77 30.63
CA ALA A 603 -19.25 -1.55 29.74
C ALA A 603 -19.43 -3.00 30.20
N LEU A 604 -18.45 -3.61 30.88
CA LEU A 604 -18.58 -4.97 31.41
C LEU A 604 -19.36 -5.03 32.74
N GLU A 605 -19.18 -4.02 33.60
CA GLU A 605 -19.86 -3.91 34.90
C GLU A 605 -21.35 -3.55 34.74
N ALA A 606 -21.66 -2.63 33.82
CA ALA A 606 -23.00 -2.17 33.48
C ALA A 606 -23.21 -2.22 31.95
N PRO A 607 -23.51 -3.41 31.38
CA PRO A 607 -23.62 -3.57 29.93
C PRO A 607 -24.66 -2.67 29.27
N PRO A 608 -24.30 -1.93 28.21
CA PRO A 608 -25.27 -1.20 27.40
C PRO A 608 -26.25 -2.18 26.70
N ALA A 609 -27.32 -1.64 26.11
CA ALA A 609 -28.34 -2.42 25.41
C ALA A 609 -27.77 -3.36 24.32
N CYS A 610 -26.66 -2.97 23.71
CA CYS A 610 -25.85 -3.84 22.88
C CYS A 610 -24.37 -3.70 23.25
N LEU A 611 -23.85 -4.75 23.89
CA LEU A 611 -22.42 -4.96 24.08
C LEU A 611 -21.99 -6.18 23.29
N ALA A 612 -20.99 -6.02 22.44
CA ALA A 612 -20.35 -7.07 21.68
C ALA A 612 -18.87 -7.20 22.07
N TYR A 613 -18.35 -8.42 21.97
CA TYR A 613 -16.93 -8.71 22.11
C TYR A 613 -16.44 -9.44 20.87
N TYR A 614 -15.37 -8.92 20.28
CA TYR A 614 -14.73 -9.51 19.12
C TYR A 614 -13.44 -10.25 19.51
N GLU A 615 -13.50 -11.58 19.47
CA GLU A 615 -12.36 -12.49 19.63
C GLU A 615 -11.74 -12.74 18.25
N GLY A 616 -10.95 -11.75 17.79
CA GLY A 616 -10.37 -11.69 16.46
C GLY A 616 -8.95 -12.24 16.34
N LEU A 617 -8.32 -12.09 15.16
CA LEU A 617 -6.97 -12.62 14.91
C LEU A 617 -5.95 -12.10 15.92
N ALA A 618 -6.04 -10.83 16.32
CA ALA A 618 -5.15 -10.25 17.32
C ALA A 618 -5.20 -10.98 18.68
N CYS A 619 -6.32 -11.64 19.05
CA CYS A 619 -6.38 -12.46 20.25
C CYS A 619 -5.56 -13.76 20.13
N PHE A 620 -5.37 -14.27 18.91
CA PHE A 620 -4.64 -15.51 18.64
C PHE A 620 -3.19 -15.28 18.20
N SER A 621 -2.92 -14.20 17.44
CA SER A 621 -1.58 -13.94 16.87
C SER A 621 -0.63 -13.23 17.82
N GLU A 622 -1.14 -12.51 18.83
CA GLU A 622 -0.34 -11.68 19.75
C GLU A 622 -0.44 -12.24 21.19
N LYS A 623 -0.11 -13.52 21.37
CA LYS A 623 -0.18 -14.22 22.67
C LYS A 623 1.18 -14.82 23.02
N ARG A 624 1.37 -15.20 24.28
CA ARG A 624 2.61 -15.89 24.66
C ARG A 624 2.61 -17.32 24.11
N PRO A 625 3.79 -17.91 23.81
CA PRO A 625 3.89 -19.31 23.45
C PRO A 625 3.16 -20.22 24.46
N GLY A 626 2.37 -21.17 23.96
CA GLY A 626 1.61 -22.12 24.79
C GLY A 626 0.27 -21.61 25.33
N GLU A 627 0.01 -20.30 25.31
CA GLU A 627 -1.33 -19.79 25.64
C GLU A 627 -2.31 -20.08 24.48
N PRO A 628 -3.60 -20.39 24.73
CA PRO A 628 -4.57 -20.60 23.65
C PRO A 628 -4.99 -19.30 22.96
N ILE A 629 -5.11 -18.21 23.73
CA ILE A 629 -5.42 -16.84 23.32
C ILE A 629 -4.73 -15.87 24.27
N SER A 630 -4.62 -14.60 23.90
CA SER A 630 -4.02 -13.59 24.78
C SER A 630 -4.75 -13.45 26.12
N PRO A 631 -4.03 -13.12 27.20
CA PRO A 631 -4.60 -12.99 28.53
C PRO A 631 -5.71 -11.93 28.63
N VAL A 632 -5.60 -10.79 27.92
CA VAL A 632 -6.66 -9.77 27.95
C VAL A 632 -7.95 -10.26 27.30
N CYS A 633 -7.84 -10.99 26.19
CA CYS A 633 -8.97 -11.62 25.52
C CYS A 633 -9.63 -12.68 26.42
N ALA A 634 -8.82 -13.53 27.08
CA ALA A 634 -9.32 -14.53 28.03
C ALA A 634 -10.03 -13.91 29.24
N ARG A 635 -9.60 -12.72 29.68
CA ARG A 635 -10.22 -11.98 30.78
C ARG A 635 -11.57 -11.39 30.39
N ILE A 636 -11.68 -10.76 29.21
CA ILE A 636 -12.96 -10.25 28.68
C ILE A 636 -13.96 -11.40 28.49
N ARG A 637 -13.50 -12.52 27.93
CA ARG A 637 -14.32 -13.72 27.73
C ARG A 637 -14.91 -14.27 29.04
N ARG A 638 -14.24 -14.08 30.18
CA ARG A 638 -14.73 -14.50 31.51
C ARG A 638 -15.57 -13.44 32.22
N ALA A 639 -15.52 -12.18 31.80
CA ALA A 639 -16.14 -11.05 32.49
C ALA A 639 -17.66 -10.96 32.32
N ALA A 640 -18.23 -11.62 31.31
CA ALA A 640 -19.67 -11.62 31.05
C ALA A 640 -20.15 -12.97 30.49
N ARG A 641 -21.47 -13.16 30.47
CA ARG A 641 -22.09 -14.27 29.73
C ARG A 641 -22.25 -13.84 28.27
N TRP A 642 -21.64 -14.62 27.38
CA TRP A 642 -21.48 -14.28 25.98
C TRP A 642 -22.28 -15.25 25.10
N ARG A 643 -23.21 -14.71 24.32
CA ARG A 643 -23.90 -15.45 23.25
C ARG A 643 -23.18 -15.23 21.92
N ARG A 644 -22.89 -16.30 21.19
CA ARG A 644 -22.27 -16.20 19.84
C ARG A 644 -23.24 -15.54 18.85
N VAL A 645 -22.74 -14.58 18.08
CA VAL A 645 -23.48 -13.89 17.00
C VAL A 645 -23.05 -14.41 15.64
N VAL A 646 -21.74 -14.46 15.41
CA VAL A 646 -21.10 -15.05 14.23
C VAL A 646 -19.82 -15.73 14.70
N ASP A 647 -19.53 -16.93 14.19
CA ASP A 647 -18.22 -17.54 14.30
C ASP A 647 -17.76 -18.08 12.94
N ASP A 648 -16.45 -18.23 12.79
CA ASP A 648 -15.81 -18.86 11.64
C ASP A 648 -14.65 -19.72 12.12
N HIS A 649 -14.69 -21.00 11.74
CA HIS A 649 -13.67 -21.99 12.08
C HIS A 649 -12.99 -22.45 10.78
N PHE A 650 -11.68 -22.32 10.69
CA PHE A 650 -10.93 -22.60 9.46
C PHE A 650 -9.48 -23.01 9.76
N GLU A 651 -8.85 -23.64 8.78
CA GLU A 651 -7.42 -23.96 8.83
C GLU A 651 -6.56 -22.69 8.71
N SER A 652 -5.57 -22.54 9.59
CA SER A 652 -4.69 -21.38 9.61
C SER A 652 -3.82 -21.31 8.36
N ARG A 653 -4.02 -20.29 7.54
CA ARG A 653 -3.23 -19.98 6.35
C ARG A 653 -2.77 -18.52 6.43
N PRO A 654 -1.59 -18.25 7.00
CA PRO A 654 -1.06 -16.89 7.10
C PRO A 654 -0.86 -16.26 5.70
N TYR A 655 -1.37 -15.05 5.49
CA TYR A 655 -1.17 -14.32 4.24
C TYR A 655 0.16 -13.56 4.24
N ASP A 656 0.48 -12.94 5.37
CA ASP A 656 1.73 -12.21 5.63
C ASP A 656 2.27 -12.64 7.01
N SER A 657 3.59 -12.61 7.20
CA SER A 657 4.23 -13.02 8.46
C SER A 657 3.93 -12.07 9.63
N ASN A 658 3.43 -10.87 9.33
CA ASN A 658 3.17 -9.83 10.32
C ASN A 658 2.11 -10.22 11.36
N LEU A 659 1.14 -11.06 11.00
CA LEU A 659 0.12 -11.59 11.92
C LEU A 659 0.39 -13.04 12.32
N ALA A 660 1.58 -13.57 12.07
CA ALA A 660 1.90 -14.97 12.29
C ALA A 660 2.75 -15.23 13.55
N ARG A 661 3.12 -14.19 14.31
CA ARG A 661 4.12 -14.27 15.39
C ARG A 661 3.71 -15.25 16.51
N GLY A 662 2.44 -15.29 16.87
CA GLY A 662 1.92 -16.17 17.92
C GLY A 662 1.32 -17.50 17.42
N PHE A 663 1.29 -17.76 16.11
CA PHE A 663 0.79 -19.04 15.60
C PHE A 663 1.88 -20.10 15.72
N GLY A 664 1.75 -20.98 16.71
CA GLY A 664 2.61 -22.16 16.86
C GLY A 664 2.33 -23.23 15.79
N PRO A 665 3.24 -24.22 15.63
CA PRO A 665 3.04 -25.35 14.70
C PRO A 665 1.80 -26.20 15.00
N THR A 666 1.23 -26.09 16.21
CA THR A 666 0.02 -26.78 16.66
C THR A 666 -1.28 -26.05 16.32
N GLU A 667 -1.23 -24.78 15.91
CA GLU A 667 -2.42 -23.99 15.57
C GLU A 667 -2.84 -24.17 14.12
N ALA A 668 -3.10 -25.43 13.76
CA ALA A 668 -3.63 -25.78 12.45
C ALA A 668 -5.02 -25.17 12.20
N HIS A 669 -5.80 -24.87 13.25
CA HIS A 669 -7.15 -24.33 13.12
C HIS A 669 -7.39 -23.12 14.02
N LEU A 670 -8.05 -22.10 13.46
CA LEU A 670 -8.43 -20.87 14.15
C LEU A 670 -9.95 -20.74 14.20
N ARG A 671 -10.45 -20.22 15.32
CA ARG A 671 -11.87 -19.89 15.48
C ARG A 671 -12.03 -18.43 15.85
N LEU A 672 -12.46 -17.63 14.88
CA LEU A 672 -12.79 -16.22 15.13
C LEU A 672 -14.25 -16.11 15.53
N THR A 673 -14.56 -15.31 16.54
CA THR A 673 -15.92 -15.22 17.06
C THR A 673 -16.30 -13.79 17.45
N VAL A 674 -17.51 -13.39 17.09
CA VAL A 674 -18.15 -12.19 17.63
C VAL A 674 -19.25 -12.63 18.58
N TYR A 675 -19.15 -12.19 19.81
CA TYR A 675 -20.10 -12.44 20.89
C TYR A 675 -20.95 -11.21 21.16
N ARG A 676 -22.13 -11.42 21.76
CA ARG A 676 -22.98 -10.39 22.36
C ARG A 676 -23.24 -10.75 23.81
N ALA A 677 -23.17 -9.78 24.71
CA ALA A 677 -23.47 -9.99 26.11
C ALA A 677 -24.96 -10.36 26.30
N GLU A 678 -25.24 -11.31 27.18
CA GLU A 678 -26.60 -11.62 27.62
C GLU A 678 -27.02 -10.64 28.72
N ALA A 679 -28.29 -10.24 28.71
CA ALA A 679 -28.86 -9.48 29.83
C ALA A 679 -28.78 -10.35 31.09
N ARG A 680 -28.30 -9.76 32.20
CA ARG A 680 -28.16 -10.46 33.48
C ARG A 680 -29.50 -10.74 34.13
#